data_AF-M2XI49-F1
#
_entry.id   AF-M2XI49-F1
#
_cell.length_a   1.000
_cell.length_b   1.000
_cell.length_c   1.000
_cell.angle_alpha   90.00
_cell.angle_beta   90.00
_cell.angle_gamma   90.00
#
_symmetry.space_group_name_H-M   'P 1'
#
loop_
_entity.id
_entity.type
_entity.pdbx_description
1 polymer ?
#
loop_
_entity_poly.entity_id
_entity_poly.type
_entity_poly.pdbx_seq_one_letter_code
_entity_poly.pdbx_strand_id
1 'polypeptide(L)'
;MTNGGSSRITLTFLTYSLGSSGFFHSLGYRNSRTKRGWIHKRVSKQDSPKTLVPVVASTTETPKKLSKVEKYKKDSSHLKFPLQQDLEDDNIYVSEESVQLIKFHGSYQQDNREQRKKGEQKKYQFMLRLKLPSGDMPTSLYRVLDNISTEFGNDTLRATTRSSFQIHGVLKKDLKTVFQSIIEAGGSTLGGCGDVNRNIVTTPAPFLTPDYIEVRRLAYVLAEILAPQTSSYAEIWLDGEKAGEIEFWKRNMDMKQVSQLRSFDNGRGIVTGDPVEPIYGETYLPRKFKIGITVPGDNSIDIYIHDVGIVVVSEGNEIIGYNITVGGGLGRTHNKEQTFPRLADHLGFVRREKIYELIKAIVAVQRDYGNRESRMLSRMKYLVHNMGIDAFRELVESYFGERIEPWRPLVLWKHEDYLGWFEQGNGKLFLGVPILNGRIKNDASMRLKTALRVLVDTFPEVRLNVTPEQNLLVKEIEPSTKEQITNILKEHGVPLVEDISVIFRDSMACPAFPLCPLAVTESERVMPNIVKRIETLFHHCGLSKVPLIIRMTGCPNGCARPYTAELGLVGQGPNSYQVWIGGCPNQTRLAFVYKDKVNESELEATLEPLFAYYRLEKRRGERFGNFCYRMGKDALAEYAQNFNSETVRYFKSRVSLRQETYEHLKEVAKFRRLPIAKVAEEIFSTFLSSQDSESNGTTK
;
A
#
# COMPACT_ATOMS: atom_id res chain seq x y z
N MET A 1 51.65 -17.34 39.57
CA MET A 1 50.52 -17.32 38.63
C MET A 1 49.90 -15.93 38.68
N THR A 2 50.29 -15.04 37.77
CA THR A 2 49.85 -13.63 37.76
C THR A 2 48.76 -13.42 36.73
N ASN A 3 47.66 -12.83 37.19
CA ASN A 3 46.46 -12.42 36.45
C ASN A 3 46.76 -11.57 35.21
N GLY A 4 46.24 -11.97 34.03
CA GLY A 4 46.18 -11.12 32.84
C GLY A 4 44.91 -10.28 32.84
N GLY A 5 44.99 -9.04 33.36
CA GLY A 5 43.89 -8.07 33.30
C GLY A 5 43.79 -7.43 31.93
N SER A 6 42.59 -7.41 31.32
CA SER A 6 42.34 -6.61 30.11
C SER A 6 42.18 -5.14 30.48
N SER A 7 43.02 -4.25 29.94
CA SER A 7 42.87 -2.81 30.12
C SER A 7 41.83 -2.23 29.16
N ARG A 8 40.90 -1.40 29.67
CA ARG A 8 39.74 -0.87 28.92
C ARG A 8 39.96 0.60 28.53
N ILE A 9 39.80 0.94 27.26
CA ILE A 9 39.67 2.32 26.77
C ILE A 9 38.22 2.51 26.29
N THR A 10 37.62 3.66 26.59
CA THR A 10 36.37 4.08 25.94
C THR A 10 36.71 5.08 24.84
N LEU A 11 36.57 4.66 23.59
CA LEU A 11 36.66 5.53 22.41
C LEU A 11 35.26 5.68 21.82
N THR A 12 34.93 6.87 21.32
CA THR A 12 33.64 7.18 20.70
C THR A 12 33.87 7.29 19.21
N PHE A 13 33.48 6.27 18.43
CA PHE A 13 33.51 6.30 16.97
C PHE A 13 32.17 5.87 16.40
N LEU A 14 31.72 6.60 15.37
CA LEU A 14 30.59 6.27 14.51
C LEU A 14 31.14 5.55 13.27
N THR A 15 31.13 4.21 13.24
CA THR A 15 31.40 3.44 12.02
C THR A 15 30.66 2.10 11.96
N TYR A 16 30.26 1.74 10.74
CA TYR A 16 29.44 0.60 10.32
C TYR A 16 30.27 -0.68 10.13
N SER A 17 29.70 -1.86 10.44
CA SER A 17 30.28 -3.16 10.04
C SER A 17 29.23 -4.29 9.97
N LEU A 18 29.30 -5.03 8.86
CA LEU A 18 28.54 -6.23 8.45
C LEU A 18 29.17 -7.51 9.03
N GLY A 19 28.36 -8.57 9.21
CA GLY A 19 28.90 -9.95 9.27
C GLY A 19 28.40 -10.87 10.40
N SER A 20 27.49 -11.78 10.02
CA SER A 20 27.46 -13.25 10.23
C SER A 20 27.92 -13.96 11.52
N SER A 21 27.06 -14.92 11.92
CA SER A 21 27.28 -16.22 12.63
C SER A 21 27.91 -16.16 14.03
N GLY A 22 27.47 -16.88 15.05
CA GLY A 22 26.62 -18.06 15.18
C GLY A 22 27.31 -18.99 16.17
N PHE A 23 26.71 -19.28 17.33
CA PHE A 23 27.16 -20.38 18.21
C PHE A 23 26.00 -20.93 19.02
N PHE A 24 25.92 -22.25 19.01
CA PHE A 24 25.06 -23.12 19.80
C PHE A 24 25.37 -23.00 21.30
N HIS A 25 24.33 -23.10 22.14
CA HIS A 25 24.42 -23.89 23.37
C HIS A 25 23.03 -24.38 23.82
N SER A 26 22.98 -25.69 24.06
CA SER A 26 21.94 -26.44 24.76
C SER A 26 21.92 -26.08 26.25
N LEU A 27 20.74 -26.11 26.87
CA LEU A 27 20.42 -26.55 28.24
C LEU A 27 18.92 -26.19 28.40
N GLY A 28 17.98 -27.06 28.75
CA GLY A 28 17.97 -28.01 29.86
C GLY A 28 16.58 -27.84 30.49
N TYR A 29 15.64 -28.72 30.14
CA TYR A 29 14.26 -28.72 30.62
C TYR A 29 14.20 -28.85 32.14
N ARG A 30 13.47 -27.94 32.81
CA ARG A 30 12.96 -28.16 34.16
C ARG A 30 11.47 -27.83 34.22
N ASN A 31 10.68 -28.91 34.34
CA ASN A 31 9.28 -28.90 34.72
C ASN A 31 9.11 -28.29 36.12
N SER A 32 8.21 -27.33 36.26
CA SER A 32 7.54 -27.10 37.54
C SER A 32 6.04 -26.94 37.32
N ARG A 33 5.30 -27.93 37.85
CA ARG A 33 3.85 -27.91 38.00
C ARG A 33 3.52 -26.95 39.14
N THR A 34 2.65 -25.98 38.91
CA THR A 34 1.94 -25.30 40.01
C THR A 34 0.45 -25.31 39.77
N LYS A 35 -0.24 -25.66 40.86
CA LYS A 35 -1.62 -26.11 40.97
C LYS A 35 -2.63 -24.98 40.72
N ARG A 36 -3.76 -25.39 40.12
CA ARG A 36 -5.02 -24.65 40.03
C ARG A 36 -5.51 -24.30 41.44
N GLY A 37 -5.83 -23.02 41.68
CA GLY A 37 -6.61 -22.55 42.81
C GLY A 37 -7.82 -21.80 42.28
N TRP A 38 -9.00 -22.42 42.35
CA TRP A 38 -10.28 -21.80 42.06
C TRP A 38 -10.70 -20.95 43.26
N ILE A 39 -10.94 -19.66 43.05
CA ILE A 39 -11.56 -18.79 44.06
C ILE A 39 -12.90 -18.32 43.49
N HIS A 40 -13.98 -18.84 44.09
CA HIS A 40 -15.34 -18.34 43.90
C HIS A 40 -15.47 -16.93 44.50
N LYS A 41 -15.73 -15.92 43.65
CA LYS A 41 -16.36 -14.67 44.08
C LYS A 41 -17.81 -14.66 43.60
N ARG A 42 -18.71 -14.58 44.58
CA ARG A 42 -20.17 -14.40 44.42
C ARG A 42 -20.44 -13.13 43.62
N VAL A 43 -21.19 -13.25 42.52
CA VAL A 43 -21.83 -12.14 41.83
C VAL A 43 -23.32 -12.18 42.19
N SER A 44 -23.82 -11.07 42.71
CA SER A 44 -25.22 -10.86 43.07
C SER A 44 -26.11 -10.86 41.82
N LYS A 45 -27.24 -11.56 41.93
CA LYS A 45 -28.35 -11.56 40.98
C LYS A 45 -29.03 -10.18 40.96
N GLN A 46 -29.12 -9.55 39.79
CA GLN A 46 -30.34 -8.91 39.25
C GLN A 46 -30.01 -8.25 37.92
N ASP A 47 -30.41 -8.90 36.82
CA ASP A 47 -31.30 -8.33 35.81
C ASP A 47 -31.54 -9.37 34.72
N SER A 48 -32.80 -9.75 34.57
CA SER A 48 -33.31 -10.68 33.56
C SER A 48 -33.15 -10.10 32.14
N PRO A 49 -32.82 -10.90 31.13
CA PRO A 49 -32.76 -10.43 29.74
C PRO A 49 -34.17 -10.09 29.26
N LYS A 50 -34.39 -8.82 28.91
CA LYS A 50 -35.60 -8.41 28.19
C LYS A 50 -35.60 -9.10 26.83
N THR A 51 -36.61 -9.92 26.61
CA THR A 51 -36.99 -10.49 25.32
C THR A 51 -37.06 -9.37 24.28
N LEU A 52 -36.22 -9.43 23.25
CA LEU A 52 -36.31 -8.55 22.09
C LEU A 52 -37.58 -8.91 21.32
N VAL A 53 -38.60 -8.06 21.44
CA VAL A 53 -39.80 -8.12 20.59
C VAL A 53 -39.40 -7.70 19.17
N PRO A 54 -39.86 -8.38 18.11
CA PRO A 54 -39.58 -7.96 16.75
C PRO A 54 -40.24 -6.61 16.52
N VAL A 55 -39.46 -5.58 16.19
CA VAL A 55 -40.00 -4.31 15.73
C VAL A 55 -40.57 -4.55 14.33
N VAL A 56 -41.89 -4.68 14.26
CA VAL A 56 -42.65 -4.60 13.01
C VAL A 56 -42.43 -3.19 12.45
N ALA A 57 -41.83 -3.11 11.26
CA ALA A 57 -41.55 -1.85 10.59
C ALA A 57 -42.85 -1.06 10.36
N SER A 58 -43.00 0.08 11.04
CA SER A 58 -44.07 1.03 10.73
C SER A 58 -43.76 1.74 9.41
N THR A 59 -44.61 1.53 8.42
CA THR A 59 -44.58 2.17 7.11
C THR A 59 -45.03 3.62 7.21
N THR A 60 -44.09 4.52 7.52
CA THR A 60 -44.16 5.95 7.19
C THR A 60 -42.74 6.49 7.00
N GLU A 61 -41.98 5.95 6.03
CA GLU A 61 -40.67 6.52 5.68
C GLU A 61 -40.86 7.82 4.90
N THR A 62 -40.49 8.94 5.53
CA THR A 62 -40.19 10.18 4.82
C THR A 62 -39.11 9.89 3.77
N PRO A 63 -39.20 10.39 2.52
CA PRO A 63 -38.22 10.07 1.49
C PRO A 63 -36.80 10.41 1.94
N LYS A 64 -35.95 9.39 2.05
CA LYS A 64 -34.54 9.56 2.46
C LYS A 64 -33.81 10.48 1.48
N LYS A 65 -33.16 11.53 2.00
CA LYS A 65 -32.46 12.52 1.17
C LYS A 65 -31.15 11.94 0.64
N LEU A 66 -31.15 11.54 -0.64
CA LEU A 66 -29.97 11.01 -1.33
C LEU A 66 -28.87 12.06 -1.52
N SER A 67 -27.61 11.61 -1.62
CA SER A 67 -26.49 12.50 -1.94
C SER A 67 -26.60 13.04 -3.38
N LYS A 68 -26.09 14.26 -3.63
CA LYS A 68 -26.10 14.88 -4.98
C LYS A 68 -25.52 13.97 -6.07
N VAL A 69 -24.50 13.19 -5.75
CA VAL A 69 -23.84 12.28 -6.71
C VAL A 69 -24.77 11.16 -7.19
N GLU A 70 -25.74 10.74 -6.37
CA GLU A 70 -26.73 9.75 -6.81
C GLU A 70 -27.63 10.33 -7.91
N LYS A 71 -28.03 11.60 -7.76
CA LYS A 71 -28.76 12.33 -8.80
C LYS A 71 -27.92 12.47 -10.07
N TYR A 72 -26.66 12.89 -9.96
CA TYR A 72 -25.78 13.02 -11.12
C TYR A 72 -25.61 11.70 -11.88
N LYS A 73 -25.47 10.56 -11.18
CA LYS A 73 -25.39 9.26 -11.85
C LYS A 73 -26.68 8.93 -12.59
N LYS A 74 -27.82 9.07 -11.92
CA LYS A 74 -29.14 8.77 -12.50
C LYS A 74 -29.43 9.62 -13.75
N ASP A 75 -29.16 10.91 -13.67
CA ASP A 75 -29.51 11.88 -14.71
C ASP A 75 -28.47 11.92 -15.86
N SER A 76 -27.39 11.12 -15.78
CA SER A 76 -26.25 11.21 -16.71
C SER A 76 -26.37 10.41 -17.99
N SER A 77 -27.46 9.67 -18.21
CA SER A 77 -27.57 8.69 -19.30
C SER A 77 -26.38 7.73 -19.29
N HIS A 78 -26.20 7.01 -18.18
CA HIS A 78 -25.08 6.08 -17.93
C HIS A 78 -23.69 6.71 -18.09
N LEU A 79 -23.49 7.88 -17.48
CA LEU A 79 -22.22 8.62 -17.33
C LEU A 79 -21.83 9.51 -18.52
N LYS A 80 -22.72 9.69 -19.50
CA LYS A 80 -22.46 10.45 -20.72
C LYS A 80 -22.59 11.96 -20.55
N PHE A 81 -23.71 12.43 -19.99
CA PHE A 81 -24.07 13.85 -19.91
C PHE A 81 -24.04 14.35 -18.46
N PRO A 82 -23.69 15.63 -18.21
CA PRO A 82 -23.25 16.65 -19.18
C PRO A 82 -21.77 16.52 -19.61
N LEU A 83 -21.07 15.44 -19.24
CA LEU A 83 -19.63 15.29 -19.49
C LEU A 83 -19.25 15.46 -20.97
N GLN A 84 -19.99 14.86 -21.90
CA GLN A 84 -19.72 15.03 -23.33
C GLN A 84 -19.77 16.51 -23.75
N GLN A 85 -20.81 17.24 -23.33
CA GLN A 85 -20.97 18.66 -23.65
C GLN A 85 -19.84 19.50 -23.05
N ASP A 86 -19.52 19.23 -21.78
CA ASP A 86 -18.43 19.93 -21.11
C ASP A 86 -17.09 19.68 -21.80
N LEU A 87 -16.87 18.52 -22.45
CA LEU A 87 -15.62 18.23 -23.15
C LEU A 87 -15.50 18.94 -24.51
N GLU A 88 -16.63 19.34 -25.10
CA GLU A 88 -16.71 20.05 -26.38
C GLU A 88 -16.58 21.58 -26.22
N ASP A 89 -16.82 22.12 -25.03
CA ASP A 89 -16.70 23.56 -24.79
C ASP A 89 -15.24 24.06 -24.65
N ASP A 90 -15.04 25.37 -24.74
CA ASP A 90 -13.71 26.02 -24.65
C ASP A 90 -13.20 26.23 -23.20
N ASN A 91 -13.97 25.84 -22.17
CA ASN A 91 -13.51 26.00 -20.79
C ASN A 91 -12.33 25.06 -20.51
N ILE A 92 -11.36 25.50 -19.71
CA ILE A 92 -10.22 24.64 -19.28
C ILE A 92 -10.59 23.65 -18.17
N TYR A 93 -11.85 23.60 -17.77
CA TYR A 93 -12.40 22.76 -16.70
C TYR A 93 -13.74 22.16 -17.15
N VAL A 94 -14.25 21.20 -16.38
CA VAL A 94 -15.60 20.64 -16.52
C VAL A 94 -16.46 21.04 -15.32
N SER A 95 -17.79 20.99 -15.49
CA SER A 95 -18.77 21.36 -14.46
C SER A 95 -18.69 20.50 -13.19
N GLU A 96 -19.35 20.91 -12.10
CA GLU A 96 -19.38 20.15 -10.84
C GLU A 96 -19.88 18.71 -11.02
N GLU A 97 -20.87 18.53 -11.90
CA GLU A 97 -21.47 17.23 -12.21
C GLU A 97 -20.47 16.36 -12.98
N SER A 98 -19.88 16.90 -14.04
CA SER A 98 -18.87 16.23 -14.85
C SER A 98 -17.59 15.92 -14.08
N VAL A 99 -17.21 16.72 -13.07
CA VAL A 99 -16.14 16.38 -12.13
C VAL A 99 -16.42 15.06 -11.40
N GLN A 100 -17.70 14.70 -11.18
CA GLN A 100 -18.05 13.39 -10.63
C GLN A 100 -18.09 12.29 -11.70
N LEU A 101 -18.65 12.57 -12.89
CA LEU A 101 -18.82 11.59 -13.97
C LEU A 101 -17.49 11.17 -14.61
N ILE A 102 -16.57 12.11 -14.82
CA ILE A 102 -15.26 11.83 -15.43
C ILE A 102 -14.41 10.86 -14.58
N LYS A 103 -14.73 10.73 -13.27
CA LYS A 103 -14.10 9.74 -12.40
C LYS A 103 -14.45 8.31 -12.83
N PHE A 104 -15.61 8.04 -13.39
CA PHE A 104 -15.92 6.69 -13.88
C PHE A 104 -15.09 6.32 -15.11
N HIS A 105 -14.73 7.33 -15.90
CA HIS A 105 -13.76 7.25 -17.00
C HIS A 105 -12.30 7.28 -16.50
N GLY A 106 -12.05 7.19 -15.19
CA GLY A 106 -10.67 7.08 -14.68
C GLY A 106 -9.89 8.38 -14.56
N SER A 107 -10.53 9.55 -14.73
CA SER A 107 -9.85 10.85 -14.61
C SER A 107 -10.32 11.67 -13.39
N TYR A 108 -9.48 12.58 -12.91
CA TYR A 108 -9.81 13.60 -11.92
C TYR A 108 -9.36 14.97 -12.42
N GLN A 109 -10.28 15.93 -12.44
CA GLN A 109 -9.90 17.34 -12.48
C GLN A 109 -9.13 17.70 -11.21
N GLN A 110 -8.00 18.36 -11.41
CA GLN A 110 -7.08 18.86 -10.40
C GLN A 110 -6.72 20.30 -10.75
N ASP A 111 -6.07 20.97 -9.81
CA ASP A 111 -5.41 22.23 -10.06
C ASP A 111 -4.13 22.29 -9.23
N ASN A 112 -3.11 22.99 -9.73
CA ASN A 112 -1.89 23.17 -8.95
C ASN A 112 -2.16 24.16 -7.81
N ARG A 113 -2.28 23.63 -6.60
CA ARG A 113 -2.64 24.42 -5.41
C ARG A 113 -1.59 25.45 -5.02
N GLU A 114 -0.34 25.26 -5.43
CA GLU A 114 0.77 26.20 -5.18
C GLU A 114 0.75 27.38 -6.16
N GLN A 115 0.08 27.24 -7.30
CA GLN A 115 -0.03 28.30 -8.31
C GLN A 115 -1.33 29.12 -8.18
N ARG A 116 -2.13 28.87 -7.13
CA ARG A 116 -3.37 29.62 -6.87
C ARG A 116 -3.06 31.05 -6.48
N LYS A 117 -3.68 32.00 -7.17
CA LYS A 117 -3.65 33.43 -6.83
C LYS A 117 -5.08 33.92 -6.65
N LYS A 118 -5.30 34.81 -5.66
CA LYS A 118 -6.63 35.35 -5.37
C LYS A 118 -7.12 36.17 -6.57
N GLY A 119 -8.33 35.90 -7.05
CA GLY A 119 -8.93 36.60 -8.20
C GLY A 119 -8.52 36.06 -9.57
N GLU A 120 -7.56 35.13 -9.65
CA GLU A 120 -7.19 34.46 -10.91
C GLU A 120 -7.94 33.13 -11.06
N GLN A 121 -8.19 32.74 -12.31
CA GLN A 121 -8.71 31.41 -12.63
C GLN A 121 -7.70 30.35 -12.20
N LYS A 122 -8.19 29.24 -11.64
CA LYS A 122 -7.32 28.11 -11.29
C LYS A 122 -6.73 27.50 -12.55
N LYS A 123 -5.47 27.09 -12.46
CA LYS A 123 -4.77 26.34 -13.50
C LYS A 123 -5.19 24.88 -13.43
N TYR A 124 -6.31 24.58 -14.09
CA TYR A 124 -6.88 23.24 -14.13
C TYR A 124 -6.04 22.31 -15.01
N GLN A 125 -5.98 21.06 -14.57
CA GLN A 125 -5.35 19.94 -15.25
C GLN A 125 -6.07 18.67 -14.82
N PHE A 126 -5.73 17.54 -15.40
CA PHE A 126 -6.38 16.26 -15.15
C PHE A 126 -5.33 15.20 -14.83
N MET A 127 -5.67 14.36 -13.84
CA MET A 127 -4.96 13.12 -13.58
C MET A 127 -5.75 11.97 -14.16
N LEU A 128 -5.11 11.13 -14.94
CA LEU A 128 -5.66 9.86 -15.41
C LEU A 128 -5.09 8.71 -14.58
N ARG A 129 -5.93 7.73 -14.29
CA ARG A 129 -5.53 6.48 -13.64
C ARG A 129 -5.95 5.30 -14.48
N LEU A 130 -4.99 4.41 -14.74
CA LEU A 130 -5.26 3.20 -15.50
C LEU A 130 -6.01 2.15 -14.68
N LYS A 131 -6.71 1.26 -15.39
CA LYS A 131 -7.13 -0.06 -14.94
C LYS A 131 -6.14 -1.08 -15.50
N LEU A 132 -5.37 -1.69 -14.61
CA LEU A 132 -4.36 -2.70 -14.88
C LEU A 132 -4.57 -3.85 -13.89
N PRO A 133 -5.52 -4.76 -14.15
CA PRO A 133 -5.78 -5.86 -13.21
C PRO A 133 -4.48 -6.64 -12.97
N SER A 134 -4.23 -7.05 -11.73
CA SER A 134 -2.95 -7.66 -11.32
C SER A 134 -1.72 -6.74 -11.42
N GLY A 135 -1.82 -5.52 -11.96
CA GLY A 135 -0.71 -4.60 -12.19
C GLY A 135 0.14 -4.88 -13.41
N ASP A 136 -0.19 -5.92 -14.19
CA ASP A 136 0.55 -6.36 -15.36
C ASP A 136 0.46 -5.34 -16.51
N MET A 137 1.48 -5.28 -17.37
CA MET A 137 1.42 -4.60 -18.66
C MET A 137 2.53 -5.07 -19.62
N PRO A 138 2.29 -5.03 -20.94
CA PRO A 138 3.34 -5.18 -21.94
C PRO A 138 4.23 -3.94 -22.01
N THR A 139 5.44 -4.10 -22.56
CA THR A 139 6.37 -2.99 -22.84
C THR A 139 5.79 -1.95 -23.79
N SER A 140 4.99 -2.36 -24.78
CA SER A 140 4.32 -1.45 -25.74
C SER A 140 3.44 -0.42 -25.04
N LEU A 141 2.59 -0.87 -24.10
CA LEU A 141 1.75 0.04 -23.30
C LEU A 141 2.63 0.98 -22.46
N TYR A 142 3.69 0.47 -21.81
CA TYR A 142 4.57 1.32 -21.02
C TYR A 142 5.24 2.41 -21.86
N ARG A 143 5.72 2.11 -23.07
CA ARG A 143 6.31 3.10 -23.99
C ARG A 143 5.33 4.24 -24.31
N VAL A 144 4.05 3.90 -24.53
CA VAL A 144 3.00 4.89 -24.76
C VAL A 144 2.74 5.73 -23.52
N LEU A 145 2.68 5.13 -22.33
CA LEU A 145 2.51 5.87 -21.08
C LEU A 145 3.69 6.82 -20.79
N ASP A 146 4.91 6.36 -21.08
CA ASP A 146 6.13 7.16 -20.97
C ASP A 146 6.07 8.38 -21.90
N ASN A 147 5.76 8.17 -23.19
CA ASN A 147 5.58 9.25 -24.18
C ASN A 147 4.50 10.25 -23.75
N ILE A 148 3.30 9.77 -23.41
CA ILE A 148 2.17 10.60 -22.97
C ILE A 148 2.56 11.43 -21.74
N SER A 149 3.28 10.83 -20.79
CA SER A 149 3.71 11.55 -19.59
C SER A 149 4.61 12.74 -19.92
N THR A 150 5.46 12.61 -20.94
CA THR A 150 6.35 13.69 -21.43
C THR A 150 5.59 14.73 -22.23
N GLU A 151 4.77 14.29 -23.19
CA GLU A 151 4.14 15.16 -24.19
C GLU A 151 2.93 15.92 -23.65
N PHE A 152 2.07 15.24 -22.90
CA PHE A 152 0.81 15.79 -22.41
C PHE A 152 0.76 15.91 -20.88
N GLY A 153 1.65 15.20 -20.18
CA GLY A 153 1.69 15.17 -18.72
C GLY A 153 2.67 16.16 -18.10
N ASN A 154 3.16 15.81 -16.92
CA ASN A 154 4.16 16.57 -16.18
C ASN A 154 5.53 15.90 -16.18
N ASP A 155 5.85 15.15 -17.24
CA ASP A 155 7.07 14.38 -17.44
C ASP A 155 7.30 13.25 -16.41
N THR A 156 6.26 12.82 -15.69
CA THR A 156 6.36 11.74 -14.68
C THR A 156 5.25 10.71 -14.78
N LEU A 157 5.57 9.47 -14.42
CA LEU A 157 4.61 8.42 -14.10
C LEU A 157 4.57 8.17 -12.60
N ARG A 158 3.42 7.71 -12.10
CA ARG A 158 3.24 7.39 -10.69
C ARG A 158 2.64 6.00 -10.51
N ALA A 159 3.48 5.02 -10.17
CA ALA A 159 3.04 3.70 -9.69
C ALA A 159 2.22 3.87 -8.41
N THR A 160 1.19 3.08 -8.18
CA THR A 160 0.21 3.33 -7.10
C THR A 160 0.05 2.16 -6.15
N THR A 161 -0.53 2.44 -4.97
CA THR A 161 -0.87 1.46 -3.93
C THR A 161 -1.89 0.39 -4.33
N ARG A 162 -2.37 0.43 -5.57
CA ARG A 162 -3.32 -0.53 -6.13
C ARG A 162 -2.86 -1.06 -7.47
N SER A 163 -1.55 -1.21 -7.66
CA SER A 163 -0.98 -1.88 -8.83
C SER A 163 -1.43 -1.24 -10.15
N SER A 164 -1.25 0.06 -10.27
CA SER A 164 -1.68 0.85 -11.44
C SER A 164 -0.81 2.10 -11.58
N PHE A 165 -0.86 2.76 -12.74
CA PHE A 165 -0.22 4.06 -12.99
C PHE A 165 -1.20 5.24 -12.90
N GLN A 166 -0.67 6.39 -12.50
CA GLN A 166 -1.29 7.69 -12.69
C GLN A 166 -0.40 8.59 -13.55
N ILE A 167 -1.04 9.32 -14.47
CA ILE A 167 -0.43 10.40 -15.26
C ILE A 167 -1.07 11.69 -14.76
N HIS A 168 -0.25 12.70 -14.44
CA HIS A 168 -0.70 14.01 -13.98
C HIS A 168 -0.29 15.07 -15.01
N GLY A 169 -0.91 16.24 -15.00
CA GLY A 169 -0.52 17.35 -15.89
C GLY A 169 -1.38 17.52 -17.13
N VAL A 170 -2.26 16.57 -17.45
CA VAL A 170 -2.97 16.57 -18.74
C VAL A 170 -3.99 17.70 -18.80
N LEU A 171 -3.92 18.52 -19.85
CA LEU A 171 -4.89 19.60 -20.06
C LEU A 171 -6.19 19.05 -20.65
N LYS A 172 -7.31 19.74 -20.42
CA LYS A 172 -8.63 19.31 -20.91
C LYS A 172 -8.63 19.04 -22.42
N LYS A 173 -8.07 19.96 -23.21
CA LYS A 173 -7.98 19.87 -24.68
C LYS A 173 -7.25 18.61 -25.18
N ASP A 174 -6.35 18.07 -24.36
CA ASP A 174 -5.51 16.92 -24.71
C ASP A 174 -6.08 15.60 -24.16
N LEU A 175 -7.16 15.65 -23.36
CA LEU A 175 -7.74 14.47 -22.73
C LEU A 175 -8.13 13.42 -23.75
N LYS A 176 -8.85 13.80 -24.81
CA LYS A 176 -9.33 12.83 -25.80
C LYS A 176 -8.18 12.06 -26.44
N THR A 177 -7.15 12.77 -26.91
CA THR A 177 -5.92 12.20 -27.44
C THR A 177 -5.27 11.24 -26.45
N VAL A 178 -5.08 11.66 -25.19
CA VAL A 178 -4.45 10.83 -24.16
C VAL A 178 -5.26 9.56 -23.88
N PHE A 179 -6.59 9.67 -23.78
CA PHE A 179 -7.46 8.51 -23.60
C PHE A 179 -7.37 7.55 -24.79
N GLN A 180 -7.46 8.06 -26.02
CA GLN A 180 -7.34 7.28 -27.26
C GLN A 180 -6.01 6.54 -27.31
N SER A 181 -4.89 7.23 -27.10
CA SER A 181 -3.55 6.62 -27.14
C SER A 181 -3.38 5.51 -26.11
N ILE A 182 -3.92 5.66 -24.89
CA ILE A 182 -3.89 4.58 -23.88
C ILE A 182 -4.70 3.37 -24.36
N ILE A 183 -5.89 3.60 -24.92
CA ILE A 183 -6.80 2.55 -25.35
C ILE A 183 -6.23 1.80 -26.57
N GLU A 184 -5.73 2.53 -27.56
CA GLU A 184 -5.09 1.99 -28.76
C GLU A 184 -3.82 1.18 -28.45
N ALA A 185 -3.13 1.49 -27.35
CA ALA A 185 -2.00 0.70 -26.86
C ALA A 185 -2.41 -0.56 -26.05
N GLY A 186 -3.71 -0.91 -26.07
CA GLY A 186 -4.26 -2.05 -25.33
C GLY A 186 -4.42 -1.79 -23.82
N GLY A 187 -4.42 -0.53 -23.37
CA GLY A 187 -4.70 -0.12 -22.00
C GLY A 187 -6.16 0.29 -21.78
N SER A 188 -6.50 0.69 -20.55
CA SER A 188 -7.81 1.28 -20.23
C SER A 188 -7.74 2.14 -18.98
N THR A 189 -8.62 3.13 -18.87
CA THR A 189 -8.84 3.92 -17.64
C THR A 189 -10.25 3.72 -17.08
N LEU A 190 -11.14 3.00 -17.80
CA LEU A 190 -12.51 2.73 -17.38
C LEU A 190 -12.55 2.06 -16.00
N GLY A 191 -13.25 2.68 -15.05
CA GLY A 191 -13.33 2.17 -13.67
C GLY A 191 -12.03 2.30 -12.85
N GLY A 192 -11.00 2.97 -13.36
CA GLY A 192 -9.82 3.35 -12.55
C GLY A 192 -10.22 4.19 -11.33
N CYS A 193 -11.31 4.95 -11.47
CA CYS A 193 -11.87 5.83 -10.46
C CYS A 193 -13.39 5.58 -10.27
N GLY A 194 -14.20 6.58 -9.90
CA GLY A 194 -15.66 6.42 -9.80
C GLY A 194 -16.18 5.58 -8.62
N ASP A 195 -17.51 5.40 -8.60
CA ASP A 195 -18.26 4.56 -7.65
C ASP A 195 -18.59 3.19 -8.30
N VAL A 196 -17.51 2.49 -8.66
CA VAL A 196 -17.49 1.16 -9.28
C VAL A 196 -16.37 0.32 -8.64
N ASN A 197 -16.24 -0.95 -9.06
CA ASN A 197 -15.06 -1.74 -8.75
C ASN A 197 -13.79 -1.06 -9.29
N ARG A 198 -12.80 -0.90 -8.42
CA ARG A 198 -11.48 -0.33 -8.76
C ARG A 198 -10.57 -1.42 -9.33
N ASN A 199 -9.36 -1.03 -9.69
CA ASN A 199 -8.32 -1.97 -10.07
C ASN A 199 -8.20 -3.13 -9.08
N ILE A 200 -8.21 -4.37 -9.58
CA ILE A 200 -8.08 -5.57 -8.77
C ILE A 200 -6.60 -5.79 -8.48
N VAL A 201 -6.26 -5.75 -7.20
CA VAL A 201 -4.87 -5.87 -6.71
C VAL A 201 -4.60 -7.34 -6.46
N THR A 202 -3.42 -7.81 -6.85
CA THR A 202 -2.96 -9.17 -6.58
C THR A 202 -1.61 -9.15 -5.91
N THR A 203 -1.22 -10.27 -5.28
CA THR A 203 0.21 -10.47 -5.05
C THR A 203 0.96 -10.31 -6.39
N PRO A 204 2.06 -9.54 -6.41
CA PRO A 204 2.70 -9.15 -7.67
C PRO A 204 3.64 -10.23 -8.21
N ALA A 205 4.10 -11.17 -7.37
CA ALA A 205 5.11 -12.12 -7.77
C ALA A 205 4.65 -12.99 -8.96
N PRO A 206 5.44 -13.07 -10.05
CA PRO A 206 5.05 -13.79 -11.27
C PRO A 206 5.35 -15.29 -11.20
N PHE A 207 5.30 -15.89 -9.99
CA PHE A 207 5.49 -17.33 -9.84
C PHE A 207 4.47 -18.12 -10.67
N LEU A 208 4.90 -19.28 -11.16
CA LEU A 208 4.12 -20.15 -12.05
C LEU A 208 3.51 -21.36 -11.33
N THR A 209 3.44 -21.31 -10.00
CA THR A 209 2.67 -22.29 -9.24
C THR A 209 1.17 -22.13 -9.52
N PRO A 210 0.36 -23.21 -9.42
CA PRO A 210 -1.06 -23.17 -9.78
C PRO A 210 -1.87 -22.07 -9.09
N ASP A 211 -1.57 -21.79 -7.82
CA ASP A 211 -2.24 -20.77 -7.00
C ASP A 211 -1.94 -19.34 -7.47
N TYR A 212 -0.68 -19.00 -7.75
CA TYR A 212 -0.31 -17.69 -8.30
C TYR A 212 -0.85 -17.48 -9.72
N ILE A 213 -0.94 -18.54 -10.53
CA ILE A 213 -1.61 -18.49 -11.84
C ILE A 213 -3.10 -18.19 -11.65
N GLU A 214 -3.76 -18.89 -10.73
CA GLU A 214 -5.18 -18.70 -10.43
C GLU A 214 -5.49 -17.29 -9.92
N VAL A 215 -4.63 -16.71 -9.06
CA VAL A 215 -4.76 -15.33 -8.60
C VAL A 215 -4.86 -14.34 -9.78
N ARG A 216 -3.96 -14.46 -10.76
CA ARG A 216 -3.95 -13.58 -11.95
C ARG A 216 -5.17 -13.84 -12.83
N ARG A 217 -5.51 -15.11 -13.04
CA ARG A 217 -6.68 -15.53 -13.82
C ARG A 217 -7.98 -14.93 -13.25
N LEU A 218 -8.18 -15.03 -11.93
CA LEU A 218 -9.33 -14.44 -11.25
C LEU A 218 -9.35 -12.92 -11.36
N ALA A 219 -8.20 -12.26 -11.21
CA ALA A 219 -8.12 -10.81 -11.32
C ALA A 219 -8.57 -10.32 -12.70
N TYR A 220 -8.16 -10.99 -13.78
CA TYR A 220 -8.60 -10.65 -15.14
C TYR A 220 -10.09 -10.91 -15.34
N VAL A 221 -10.59 -12.09 -14.97
CA VAL A 221 -12.01 -12.43 -15.17
C VAL A 221 -12.93 -11.52 -14.34
N LEU A 222 -12.62 -11.29 -13.06
CA LEU A 222 -13.42 -10.41 -12.20
C LEU A 222 -13.34 -8.94 -12.64
N ALA A 223 -12.20 -8.48 -13.16
CA ALA A 223 -12.08 -7.14 -13.69
C ALA A 223 -13.04 -6.90 -14.86
N GLU A 224 -13.29 -7.94 -15.66
CA GLU A 224 -14.23 -7.90 -16.78
C GLU A 224 -15.68 -8.12 -16.36
N ILE A 225 -15.96 -9.08 -15.48
CA ILE A 225 -17.32 -9.28 -14.95
C ILE A 225 -17.83 -7.98 -14.31
N LEU A 226 -16.98 -7.26 -13.57
CA LEU A 226 -17.33 -6.03 -12.86
C LEU A 226 -16.96 -4.75 -13.62
N ALA A 227 -16.61 -4.84 -14.91
CA ALA A 227 -16.42 -3.65 -15.74
C ALA A 227 -17.77 -2.99 -16.02
N PRO A 228 -17.89 -1.66 -15.96
CA PRO A 228 -19.04 -0.95 -16.52
C PRO A 228 -19.30 -1.38 -17.96
N GLN A 229 -20.57 -1.55 -18.33
CA GLN A 229 -21.01 -1.95 -19.66
C GLN A 229 -21.59 -0.80 -20.49
N THR A 230 -21.66 0.41 -19.91
CA THR A 230 -22.01 1.64 -20.64
C THR A 230 -21.15 1.87 -21.87
N SER A 231 -21.80 2.27 -22.97
CA SER A 231 -21.15 2.69 -24.21
C SER A 231 -20.53 4.09 -24.11
N SER A 232 -20.88 4.87 -23.07
CA SER A 232 -20.42 6.26 -22.88
C SER A 232 -18.91 6.43 -22.95
N TYR A 233 -18.15 5.44 -22.46
CA TYR A 233 -16.69 5.48 -22.53
C TYR A 233 -16.18 5.44 -23.99
N ALA A 234 -16.72 4.55 -24.82
CA ALA A 234 -16.35 4.48 -26.24
C ALA A 234 -16.90 5.69 -27.03
N GLU A 235 -18.12 6.12 -26.73
CA GLU A 235 -18.74 7.27 -27.42
C GLU A 235 -17.98 8.58 -27.17
N ILE A 236 -17.52 8.83 -25.95
CA ILE A 236 -16.80 10.07 -25.63
C ILE A 236 -15.35 10.02 -26.12
N TRP A 237 -14.66 8.91 -25.88
CA TRP A 237 -13.21 8.86 -26.08
C TRP A 237 -12.81 8.24 -27.42
N LEU A 238 -13.64 7.42 -28.05
CA LEU A 238 -13.33 6.70 -29.29
C LEU A 238 -14.31 7.04 -30.42
N ASP A 239 -15.08 8.12 -30.30
CA ASP A 239 -16.10 8.51 -31.30
C ASP A 239 -17.12 7.40 -31.60
N GLY A 240 -17.37 6.52 -30.60
CA GLY A 240 -18.24 5.35 -30.73
C GLY A 240 -17.60 4.16 -31.44
N GLU A 241 -16.36 4.29 -31.91
CA GLU A 241 -15.62 3.22 -32.55
C GLU A 241 -15.06 2.22 -31.53
N LYS A 242 -14.71 1.04 -32.03
CA LYS A 242 -13.95 0.06 -31.24
C LYS A 242 -12.47 0.43 -31.31
N ALA A 243 -11.78 0.29 -30.18
CA ALA A 243 -10.33 0.41 -30.11
C ALA A 243 -9.64 -0.47 -31.17
N GLY A 244 -8.59 0.07 -31.82
CA GLY A 244 -7.77 -0.68 -32.78
C GLY A 244 -7.08 -1.90 -32.14
N GLU A 245 -6.76 -1.82 -30.85
CA GLU A 245 -6.32 -2.96 -30.04
C GLU A 245 -7.31 -3.26 -28.90
N ILE A 246 -7.61 -4.55 -28.71
CA ILE A 246 -8.31 -5.01 -27.51
C ILE A 246 -7.37 -4.88 -26.31
N GLU A 247 -7.92 -4.50 -25.15
CA GLU A 247 -7.18 -4.45 -23.90
C GLU A 247 -6.37 -5.74 -23.69
N PHE A 248 -5.07 -5.60 -23.40
CA PHE A 248 -4.12 -6.68 -23.59
C PHE A 248 -4.47 -7.95 -22.78
N TRP A 249 -5.09 -7.81 -21.61
CA TRP A 249 -5.46 -8.95 -20.76
C TRP A 249 -6.62 -9.76 -21.34
N LYS A 250 -7.50 -9.16 -22.15
CA LYS A 250 -8.63 -9.84 -22.78
C LYS A 250 -8.20 -10.75 -23.94
N ARG A 251 -7.00 -10.55 -24.51
CA ARG A 251 -6.50 -11.31 -25.67
C ARG A 251 -6.41 -12.82 -25.41
N ASN A 252 -6.18 -13.20 -24.15
CA ASN A 252 -6.04 -14.58 -23.72
C ASN A 252 -7.28 -15.08 -22.94
N MET A 253 -8.42 -14.42 -23.09
CA MET A 253 -9.66 -14.75 -22.36
C MET A 253 -10.76 -15.16 -23.34
N ASP A 254 -11.56 -16.16 -22.97
CA ASP A 254 -12.83 -16.43 -23.65
C ASP A 254 -13.87 -15.38 -23.23
N MET A 255 -13.99 -14.32 -24.02
CA MET A 255 -14.93 -13.24 -23.74
C MET A 255 -16.40 -13.67 -23.86
N LYS A 256 -16.72 -14.76 -24.58
CA LYS A 256 -18.08 -15.32 -24.60
C LYS A 256 -18.40 -15.93 -23.25
N GLN A 257 -17.48 -16.72 -22.70
CA GLN A 257 -17.62 -17.29 -21.36
C GLN A 257 -17.71 -16.19 -20.30
N VAL A 258 -16.87 -15.16 -20.36
CA VAL A 258 -16.93 -14.04 -19.40
C VAL A 258 -18.25 -13.27 -19.49
N SER A 259 -18.76 -13.06 -20.70
CA SER A 259 -20.09 -12.45 -20.90
C SER A 259 -21.19 -13.30 -20.28
N GLN A 260 -21.17 -14.62 -20.48
CA GLN A 260 -22.10 -15.56 -19.84
C GLN A 260 -21.98 -15.51 -18.31
N LEU A 261 -20.77 -15.47 -17.75
CA LEU A 261 -20.56 -15.35 -16.30
C LEU A 261 -21.10 -14.03 -15.76
N ARG A 262 -20.98 -12.94 -16.51
CA ARG A 262 -21.51 -11.62 -16.12
C ARG A 262 -23.04 -11.64 -16.12
N SER A 263 -23.65 -12.11 -17.21
CA SER A 263 -25.11 -12.14 -17.39
C SER A 263 -25.82 -13.27 -16.65
N PHE A 264 -25.10 -14.29 -16.17
CA PHE A 264 -25.68 -15.39 -15.40
C PHE A 264 -26.44 -14.84 -14.20
N ASP A 265 -27.75 -15.05 -14.18
CA ASP A 265 -28.61 -14.66 -13.08
C ASP A 265 -29.14 -15.93 -12.40
N ASN A 266 -29.04 -15.96 -11.07
CA ASN A 266 -29.61 -17.02 -10.24
C ASN A 266 -31.04 -16.68 -9.77
N GLY A 267 -31.61 -15.56 -10.25
CA GLY A 267 -32.96 -15.09 -9.90
C GLY A 267 -33.04 -14.43 -8.53
N ARG A 268 -31.90 -14.09 -7.92
CA ARG A 268 -31.81 -13.54 -6.55
C ARG A 268 -31.20 -12.13 -6.52
N GLY A 269 -31.20 -11.43 -7.66
CA GLY A 269 -30.82 -10.02 -7.74
C GLY A 269 -29.32 -9.75 -7.90
N ILE A 270 -28.51 -10.76 -8.23
CA ILE A 270 -27.08 -10.59 -8.54
C ILE A 270 -26.84 -9.91 -9.89
N VAL A 271 -27.83 -9.99 -10.78
CA VAL A 271 -27.95 -9.22 -12.02
C VAL A 271 -29.15 -8.28 -11.89
N THR A 272 -29.00 -7.05 -12.34
CA THR A 272 -30.07 -6.05 -12.40
C THR A 272 -30.87 -6.23 -13.70
N GLY A 273 -32.13 -5.78 -13.71
CA GLY A 273 -32.91 -5.66 -14.96
C GLY A 273 -32.53 -4.46 -15.84
N ASP A 274 -31.46 -3.73 -15.51
CA ASP A 274 -30.98 -2.60 -16.31
C ASP A 274 -30.41 -3.08 -17.66
N PRO A 275 -30.87 -2.52 -18.80
CA PRO A 275 -30.46 -3.00 -20.12
C PRO A 275 -29.01 -2.62 -20.49
N VAL A 276 -28.41 -1.65 -19.80
CA VAL A 276 -27.05 -1.17 -20.07
C VAL A 276 -26.07 -1.68 -19.03
N GLU A 277 -26.41 -1.60 -17.75
CA GLU A 277 -25.51 -1.89 -16.63
C GLU A 277 -26.01 -3.08 -15.79
N PRO A 278 -25.82 -4.34 -16.24
CA PRO A 278 -26.42 -5.52 -15.62
C PRO A 278 -25.94 -5.82 -14.19
N ILE A 279 -24.82 -5.26 -13.74
CA ILE A 279 -24.33 -5.44 -12.36
C ILE A 279 -24.67 -4.22 -11.50
N TYR A 280 -24.55 -3.03 -12.09
CA TYR A 280 -24.48 -1.76 -11.38
C TYR A 280 -25.82 -1.03 -11.36
N GLY A 281 -26.65 -1.19 -12.40
CA GLY A 281 -27.82 -0.38 -12.67
C GLY A 281 -27.52 1.11 -12.88
N GLU A 282 -28.56 1.90 -13.14
CA GLU A 282 -28.49 3.35 -13.40
C GLU A 282 -27.67 4.15 -12.37
N THR A 283 -27.65 3.72 -11.11
CA THR A 283 -26.98 4.45 -10.02
C THR A 283 -25.64 3.86 -9.60
N TYR A 284 -25.14 2.82 -10.27
CA TYR A 284 -23.88 2.16 -9.91
C TYR A 284 -23.77 1.83 -8.41
N LEU A 285 -22.56 1.75 -7.85
CA LEU A 285 -22.40 1.51 -6.41
C LEU A 285 -22.55 2.81 -5.58
N PRO A 286 -22.82 2.71 -4.26
CA PRO A 286 -22.81 3.86 -3.36
C PRO A 286 -21.42 4.52 -3.22
N ARG A 287 -20.34 3.76 -3.50
CA ARG A 287 -18.96 4.22 -3.45
C ARG A 287 -18.02 3.28 -4.17
N LYS A 288 -16.75 3.68 -4.30
CA LYS A 288 -15.63 2.82 -4.72
C LYS A 288 -15.67 1.46 -4.02
N PHE A 289 -15.47 0.40 -4.78
CA PHE A 289 -15.36 -0.97 -4.30
C PHE A 289 -13.97 -1.53 -4.64
N LYS A 290 -13.34 -2.25 -3.71
CA LYS A 290 -11.95 -2.67 -3.81
C LYS A 290 -11.85 -4.17 -3.58
N ILE A 291 -11.31 -4.88 -4.56
CA ILE A 291 -10.96 -6.29 -4.43
C ILE A 291 -9.44 -6.44 -4.30
N GLY A 292 -9.00 -7.41 -3.51
CA GLY A 292 -7.62 -7.89 -3.40
C GLY A 292 -7.59 -9.42 -3.46
N ILE A 293 -6.64 -10.01 -4.18
CA ILE A 293 -6.55 -11.47 -4.38
C ILE A 293 -5.12 -11.93 -4.06
N THR A 294 -4.97 -12.95 -3.23
CA THR A 294 -3.66 -13.47 -2.85
C THR A 294 -3.67 -14.98 -2.64
N VAL A 295 -2.51 -15.54 -2.31
CA VAL A 295 -2.30 -16.92 -1.90
C VAL A 295 -2.05 -17.01 -0.37
N PRO A 296 -2.18 -18.18 0.26
CA PRO A 296 -1.96 -18.33 1.69
C PRO A 296 -0.53 -17.92 2.08
N GLY A 297 -0.41 -17.07 3.10
CA GLY A 297 0.88 -16.64 3.64
C GLY A 297 1.44 -15.38 3.00
N ASP A 298 0.99 -14.98 1.81
CA ASP A 298 1.43 -13.76 1.13
C ASP A 298 0.46 -12.61 1.36
N ASN A 299 0.90 -11.61 2.12
CA ASN A 299 0.14 -10.39 2.41
C ASN A 299 0.78 -9.13 1.83
N SER A 300 1.51 -9.25 0.71
CA SER A 300 2.02 -8.10 -0.05
C SER A 300 0.94 -7.09 -0.47
N ILE A 301 -0.33 -7.51 -0.50
CA ILE A 301 -1.47 -6.68 -0.89
C ILE A 301 -2.18 -5.98 0.28
N ASP A 302 -1.85 -6.30 1.54
CA ASP A 302 -2.59 -5.85 2.73
C ASP A 302 -4.07 -6.26 2.68
N ILE A 303 -4.34 -7.57 2.56
CA ILE A 303 -5.63 -8.20 2.20
C ILE A 303 -6.84 -7.63 2.97
N TYR A 304 -6.66 -7.35 4.26
CA TYR A 304 -7.74 -6.93 5.15
C TYR A 304 -8.24 -5.49 4.92
N ILE A 305 -7.62 -4.69 4.05
CA ILE A 305 -8.06 -3.30 3.80
C ILE A 305 -9.04 -3.15 2.63
N HIS A 306 -9.29 -4.25 1.92
CA HIS A 306 -10.13 -4.30 0.73
C HIS A 306 -11.61 -4.46 1.13
N ASP A 307 -12.53 -3.98 0.27
CA ASP A 307 -13.95 -4.28 0.50
C ASP A 307 -14.14 -5.81 0.44
N VAL A 308 -13.47 -6.47 -0.51
CA VAL A 308 -13.37 -7.94 -0.55
C VAL A 308 -11.91 -8.38 -0.69
N GLY A 309 -11.49 -9.29 0.17
CA GLY A 309 -10.24 -10.03 0.02
C GLY A 309 -10.52 -11.48 -0.35
N ILE A 310 -9.80 -12.02 -1.34
CA ILE A 310 -9.92 -13.39 -1.83
C ILE A 310 -8.57 -14.08 -1.62
N VAL A 311 -8.58 -15.24 -0.95
CA VAL A 311 -7.38 -16.07 -0.76
C VAL A 311 -7.60 -17.40 -1.47
N VAL A 312 -6.74 -17.72 -2.44
CA VAL A 312 -6.77 -19.00 -3.15
C VAL A 312 -6.43 -20.12 -2.18
N VAL A 313 -7.25 -21.17 -2.12
CA VAL A 313 -7.01 -22.34 -1.28
C VAL A 313 -6.81 -23.54 -2.19
N SER A 314 -5.76 -24.30 -1.90
CA SER A 314 -5.34 -25.45 -2.70
C SER A 314 -5.12 -26.68 -1.81
N GLU A 315 -5.38 -27.86 -2.37
CA GLU A 315 -4.95 -29.15 -1.83
C GLU A 315 -3.93 -29.74 -2.80
N GLY A 316 -2.65 -29.76 -2.42
CA GLY A 316 -1.56 -30.02 -3.35
C GLY A 316 -1.54 -28.98 -4.48
N ASN A 317 -1.61 -29.43 -5.73
CA ASN A 317 -1.64 -28.56 -6.92
C ASN A 317 -3.07 -28.22 -7.40
N GLU A 318 -4.11 -28.73 -6.73
CA GLU A 318 -5.50 -28.51 -7.11
C GLU A 318 -6.09 -27.32 -6.36
N ILE A 319 -6.68 -26.37 -7.10
CA ILE A 319 -7.43 -25.26 -6.49
C ILE A 319 -8.83 -25.75 -6.14
N ILE A 320 -9.11 -25.84 -4.84
CA ILE A 320 -10.41 -26.32 -4.33
C ILE A 320 -11.41 -25.18 -4.10
N GLY A 321 -10.93 -23.95 -3.92
CA GLY A 321 -11.78 -22.78 -3.75
C GLY A 321 -11.09 -21.61 -3.09
N TYR A 322 -11.85 -20.79 -2.38
CA TYR A 322 -11.40 -19.49 -1.90
C TYR A 322 -11.92 -19.15 -0.52
N ASN A 323 -11.02 -18.65 0.31
CA ASN A 323 -11.38 -17.95 1.53
C ASN A 323 -11.69 -16.48 1.22
N ILE A 324 -12.78 -15.97 1.78
CA ILE A 324 -13.32 -14.63 1.49
C ILE A 324 -13.32 -13.79 2.76
N THR A 325 -12.81 -12.57 2.66
CA THR A 325 -12.91 -11.53 3.68
C THR A 325 -13.72 -10.36 3.17
N VAL A 326 -14.47 -9.68 4.04
CA VAL A 326 -15.34 -8.55 3.67
C VAL A 326 -15.30 -7.38 4.64
N GLY A 327 -15.50 -6.17 4.11
CA GLY A 327 -15.73 -4.98 4.94
C GLY A 327 -14.46 -4.26 5.38
N GLY A 328 -13.36 -4.37 4.65
CA GLY A 328 -12.16 -3.57 4.89
C GLY A 328 -12.24 -2.15 4.33
N GLY A 329 -11.54 -1.22 4.96
CA GLY A 329 -11.33 0.09 4.38
C GLY A 329 -10.80 1.15 5.32
N LEU A 330 -9.84 1.93 4.83
CA LEU A 330 -9.02 2.80 5.65
C LEU A 330 -9.51 4.24 5.81
N GLY A 331 -10.30 4.76 4.86
CA GLY A 331 -10.66 6.17 4.86
C GLY A 331 -11.48 6.58 6.09
N ARG A 332 -11.04 7.65 6.76
CA ARG A 332 -11.76 8.32 7.86
C ARG A 332 -11.66 9.83 7.73
N THR A 333 -12.29 10.55 8.64
CA THR A 333 -12.24 12.01 8.76
C THR A 333 -11.79 12.38 10.17
N HIS A 334 -10.90 13.38 10.31
CA HIS A 334 -10.52 13.87 11.63
C HIS A 334 -11.74 14.42 12.38
N ASN A 335 -11.78 14.18 13.69
CA ASN A 335 -12.83 14.66 14.61
C ASN A 335 -14.25 14.20 14.23
N LYS A 336 -14.36 13.06 13.53
CA LYS A 336 -15.62 12.40 13.18
C LYS A 336 -15.49 10.91 13.46
N GLU A 337 -15.72 10.54 14.71
CA GLU A 337 -15.52 9.18 15.22
C GLU A 337 -16.44 8.14 14.57
N GLN A 338 -17.55 8.56 13.98
CA GLN A 338 -18.39 7.68 13.14
C GLN A 338 -17.67 7.22 11.85
N THR A 339 -16.51 7.80 11.52
CA THR A 339 -15.66 7.37 10.41
C THR A 339 -14.33 6.82 10.95
N PHE A 340 -14.03 5.55 10.66
CA PHE A 340 -12.89 4.85 11.26
C PHE A 340 -12.25 3.88 10.26
N PRO A 341 -10.93 3.64 10.27
CA PRO A 341 -10.33 2.54 9.53
C PRO A 341 -10.87 1.21 10.05
N ARG A 342 -11.06 0.23 9.16
CA ARG A 342 -11.58 -1.10 9.51
C ARG A 342 -10.84 -2.17 8.73
N LEU A 343 -10.51 -3.28 9.39
CA LEU A 343 -10.07 -4.51 8.74
C LEU A 343 -11.28 -5.34 8.30
N ALA A 344 -11.13 -6.11 7.25
CA ALA A 344 -12.14 -7.03 6.77
C ALA A 344 -12.30 -8.22 7.73
N ASP A 345 -13.52 -8.71 7.92
CA ASP A 345 -13.78 -9.94 8.67
C ASP A 345 -13.77 -11.14 7.74
N HIS A 346 -13.64 -12.34 8.30
CA HIS A 346 -13.77 -13.58 7.54
C HIS A 346 -15.25 -13.84 7.23
N LEU A 347 -15.61 -13.82 5.95
CA LEU A 347 -16.94 -14.21 5.49
C LEU A 347 -17.08 -15.72 5.50
N GLY A 348 -16.09 -16.45 4.99
CA GLY A 348 -16.06 -17.91 4.94
C GLY A 348 -15.32 -18.43 3.73
N PHE A 349 -15.62 -19.65 3.31
CA PHE A 349 -15.06 -20.33 2.16
C PHE A 349 -16.12 -20.56 1.07
N VAL A 350 -15.68 -20.55 -0.19
CA VAL A 350 -16.51 -20.89 -1.35
C VAL A 350 -15.75 -21.81 -2.30
N ARG A 351 -16.42 -22.81 -2.85
CA ARG A 351 -15.88 -23.71 -3.87
C ARG A 351 -15.49 -22.97 -5.14
N ARG A 352 -14.52 -23.51 -5.87
CA ARG A 352 -13.89 -22.86 -7.04
C ARG A 352 -14.90 -22.35 -8.06
N GLU A 353 -15.89 -23.18 -8.38
CA GLU A 353 -16.92 -22.96 -9.39
C GLU A 353 -17.93 -21.86 -9.02
N LYS A 354 -18.05 -21.50 -7.73
CA LYS A 354 -19.05 -20.55 -7.22
C LYS A 354 -18.52 -19.15 -6.94
N ILE A 355 -17.23 -18.91 -7.16
CA ILE A 355 -16.59 -17.63 -6.83
C ILE A 355 -17.26 -16.43 -7.51
N TYR A 356 -17.62 -16.52 -8.78
CA TYR A 356 -18.17 -15.37 -9.51
C TYR A 356 -19.58 -15.02 -9.03
N GLU A 357 -20.41 -16.02 -8.77
CA GLU A 357 -21.75 -15.85 -8.19
C GLU A 357 -21.66 -15.18 -6.80
N LEU A 358 -20.76 -15.67 -5.94
CA LEU A 358 -20.57 -15.08 -4.60
C LEU A 358 -20.07 -13.64 -4.68
N ILE A 359 -19.10 -13.33 -5.54
CA ILE A 359 -18.61 -11.94 -5.68
C ILE A 359 -19.72 -11.02 -6.21
N LYS A 360 -20.53 -11.47 -7.18
CA LYS A 360 -21.70 -10.69 -7.64
C LYS A 360 -22.73 -10.50 -6.52
N ALA A 361 -22.97 -11.51 -5.68
CA ALA A 361 -23.84 -11.39 -4.50
C ALA A 361 -23.34 -10.35 -3.50
N ILE A 362 -22.05 -10.34 -3.16
CA ILE A 362 -21.47 -9.33 -2.26
C ILE A 362 -21.59 -7.91 -2.87
N VAL A 363 -21.34 -7.78 -4.19
CA VAL A 363 -21.50 -6.51 -4.92
C VAL A 363 -22.97 -6.06 -4.91
N ALA A 364 -23.92 -6.95 -5.12
CA ALA A 364 -25.35 -6.67 -5.09
C ALA A 364 -25.81 -6.23 -3.69
N VAL A 365 -25.37 -6.91 -2.63
CA VAL A 365 -25.65 -6.47 -1.25
C VAL A 365 -25.12 -5.05 -1.00
N GLN A 366 -23.89 -4.74 -1.42
CA GLN A 366 -23.35 -3.38 -1.29
C GLN A 366 -24.10 -2.38 -2.17
N ARG A 367 -24.54 -2.76 -3.37
CA ARG A 367 -25.33 -1.93 -4.28
C ARG A 367 -26.68 -1.56 -3.66
N ASP A 368 -27.34 -2.53 -3.04
CA ASP A 368 -28.74 -2.42 -2.62
C ASP A 368 -28.88 -1.87 -1.19
N TYR A 369 -27.95 -2.22 -0.28
CA TYR A 369 -28.01 -1.85 1.14
C TYR A 369 -26.95 -0.84 1.59
N GLY A 370 -25.96 -0.53 0.74
CA GLY A 370 -24.94 0.46 1.10
C GLY A 370 -25.52 1.88 1.18
N ASN A 371 -25.12 2.65 2.19
CA ASN A 371 -25.66 4.00 2.44
C ASN A 371 -25.41 4.94 1.23
N ARG A 372 -26.48 5.55 0.70
CA ARG A 372 -26.44 6.52 -0.42
C ARG A 372 -26.76 7.96 -0.02
N GLU A 373 -27.10 8.19 1.25
CA GLU A 373 -27.38 9.50 1.83
C GLU A 373 -26.07 10.23 2.16
N SER A 374 -25.14 9.53 2.83
CA SER A 374 -23.87 10.07 3.31
C SER A 374 -22.69 9.34 2.66
N ARG A 375 -22.02 10.02 1.73
CA ARG A 375 -20.82 9.50 1.05
C ARG A 375 -19.65 9.18 1.99
N MET A 376 -19.63 9.76 3.20
CA MET A 376 -18.62 9.43 4.22
C MET A 376 -18.85 8.05 4.85
N LEU A 377 -20.10 7.58 4.82
CA LEU A 377 -20.56 6.32 5.43
C LEU A 377 -20.97 5.28 4.37
N SER A 378 -20.67 5.51 3.09
CA SER A 378 -21.19 4.69 1.98
C SER A 378 -20.34 3.49 1.60
N ARG A 379 -19.16 3.30 2.22
CA ARG A 379 -18.29 2.13 1.98
C ARG A 379 -18.84 0.89 2.70
N MET A 380 -18.64 -0.28 2.11
CA MET A 380 -19.16 -1.56 2.61
C MET A 380 -18.72 -1.87 4.05
N LYS A 381 -17.54 -1.39 4.48
CA LYS A 381 -17.10 -1.52 5.87
C LYS A 381 -18.11 -1.03 6.92
N TYR A 382 -18.91 0.00 6.60
CA TYR A 382 -19.91 0.52 7.54
C TYR A 382 -21.16 -0.35 7.54
N LEU A 383 -21.55 -0.87 6.37
CA LEU A 383 -22.64 -1.84 6.26
C LEU A 383 -22.31 -3.10 7.08
N VAL A 384 -21.13 -3.69 6.87
CA VAL A 384 -20.66 -4.86 7.64
C VAL A 384 -20.53 -4.54 9.13
N HIS A 385 -19.98 -3.36 9.50
CA HIS A 385 -19.87 -2.96 10.90
C HIS A 385 -21.23 -2.84 11.60
N ASN A 386 -22.20 -2.21 10.95
CA ASN A 386 -23.51 -1.95 11.54
C ASN A 386 -24.37 -3.21 11.63
N MET A 387 -24.27 -4.11 10.64
CA MET A 387 -25.01 -5.38 10.65
C MET A 387 -24.38 -6.43 11.56
N GLY A 388 -23.05 -6.41 11.70
CA GLY A 388 -22.30 -7.56 12.18
C GLY A 388 -22.06 -8.59 11.07
N ILE A 389 -20.98 -9.36 11.19
CA ILE A 389 -20.54 -10.28 10.12
C ILE A 389 -21.55 -11.40 9.86
N ASP A 390 -22.25 -11.88 10.88
CA ASP A 390 -23.20 -13.00 10.73
C ASP A 390 -24.46 -12.59 9.96
N ALA A 391 -25.09 -11.47 10.33
CA ALA A 391 -26.23 -10.94 9.59
C ALA A 391 -25.84 -10.49 8.17
N PHE A 392 -24.63 -9.96 7.99
CA PHE A 392 -24.12 -9.65 6.66
C PHE A 392 -23.93 -10.92 5.82
N ARG A 393 -23.41 -12.01 6.39
CA ARG A 393 -23.27 -13.31 5.72
C ARG A 393 -24.63 -13.85 5.28
N GLU A 394 -25.62 -13.87 6.18
CA GLU A 394 -26.98 -14.32 5.84
C GLU A 394 -27.61 -13.50 4.71
N LEU A 395 -27.37 -12.19 4.71
CA LEU A 395 -27.81 -11.32 3.62
C LEU A 395 -27.09 -11.63 2.30
N VAL A 396 -25.78 -11.89 2.32
CA VAL A 396 -25.06 -12.32 1.11
C VAL A 396 -25.55 -13.68 0.62
N GLU A 397 -25.80 -14.62 1.53
CA GLU A 397 -26.34 -15.95 1.20
C GLU A 397 -27.72 -15.87 0.54
N SER A 398 -28.56 -14.88 0.89
CA SER A 398 -29.87 -14.71 0.27
C SER A 398 -29.77 -14.33 -1.22
N TYR A 399 -28.77 -13.51 -1.58
CA TYR A 399 -28.42 -13.16 -2.97
C TYR A 399 -27.64 -14.28 -3.67
N PHE A 400 -26.74 -14.96 -2.95
CA PHE A 400 -25.90 -16.02 -3.50
C PHE A 400 -26.70 -17.29 -3.80
N GLY A 401 -27.67 -17.63 -2.94
CA GLY A 401 -28.56 -18.79 -3.08
C GLY A 401 -28.04 -20.08 -2.46
N GLU A 402 -26.82 -20.09 -1.92
CA GLU A 402 -26.19 -21.21 -1.23
C GLU A 402 -25.59 -20.74 0.11
N ARG A 403 -25.32 -21.68 1.01
CA ARG A 403 -24.58 -21.40 2.25
C ARG A 403 -23.11 -21.16 1.94
N ILE A 404 -22.51 -20.21 2.64
CA ILE A 404 -21.06 -19.98 2.63
C ILE A 404 -20.43 -20.93 3.65
N GLU A 405 -19.45 -21.71 3.20
CA GLU A 405 -18.78 -22.68 4.07
C GLU A 405 -17.93 -22.00 5.14
N PRO A 406 -17.62 -22.68 6.25
CA PRO A 406 -16.68 -22.15 7.25
C PRO A 406 -15.31 -21.81 6.66
N TRP A 407 -14.69 -20.76 7.18
CA TRP A 407 -13.34 -20.34 6.81
C TRP A 407 -12.33 -21.49 6.95
N ARG A 408 -11.53 -21.72 5.91
CA ARG A 408 -10.47 -22.75 5.93
C ARG A 408 -9.20 -22.20 6.59
N PRO A 409 -8.50 -22.95 7.46
CA PRO A 409 -7.26 -22.48 8.09
C PRO A 409 -6.20 -22.06 7.06
N LEU A 410 -5.46 -20.99 7.36
CA LEU A 410 -4.34 -20.52 6.54
C LEU A 410 -3.04 -20.57 7.33
N VAL A 411 -1.93 -20.66 6.60
CA VAL A 411 -0.60 -20.36 7.16
C VAL A 411 -0.51 -18.88 7.57
N LEU A 412 0.47 -18.55 8.41
CA LEU A 412 0.68 -17.19 8.89
C LEU A 412 1.04 -16.24 7.74
N TRP A 413 0.39 -15.08 7.72
CA TRP A 413 0.69 -13.98 6.81
C TRP A 413 2.11 -13.44 6.99
N LYS A 414 2.76 -13.17 5.87
CA LYS A 414 4.03 -12.47 5.73
C LYS A 414 3.87 -11.29 4.78
N HIS A 415 4.59 -10.22 5.06
CA HIS A 415 4.78 -9.15 4.10
C HIS A 415 6.00 -9.48 3.24
N GLU A 416 5.85 -9.38 1.92
CA GLU A 416 6.91 -9.59 0.95
C GLU A 416 6.90 -8.41 -0.03
N ASP A 417 8.04 -7.76 -0.22
CA ASP A 417 8.18 -6.60 -1.11
C ASP A 417 8.52 -6.98 -2.56
N TYR A 418 9.02 -8.21 -2.75
CA TYR A 418 9.46 -8.78 -4.02
C TYR A 418 10.52 -7.94 -4.74
N LEU A 419 11.40 -7.27 -4.00
CA LEU A 419 12.49 -6.45 -4.54
C LEU A 419 13.79 -7.26 -4.73
N GLY A 420 14.49 -7.00 -5.85
CA GLY A 420 15.69 -7.74 -6.24
C GLY A 420 15.42 -8.86 -7.25
N TRP A 421 16.42 -9.71 -7.47
CA TRP A 421 16.39 -10.80 -8.45
C TRP A 421 15.80 -12.10 -7.87
N PHE A 422 14.87 -12.70 -8.60
CA PHE A 422 14.21 -13.95 -8.24
C PHE A 422 14.02 -14.85 -9.46
N GLU A 423 13.85 -16.16 -9.23
CA GLU A 423 13.40 -17.11 -10.25
C GLU A 423 11.87 -17.14 -10.37
N GLN A 424 11.35 -17.34 -11.58
CA GLN A 424 9.91 -17.49 -11.83
C GLN A 424 9.39 -18.93 -11.72
N GLY A 425 10.28 -19.91 -11.88
CA GLY A 425 9.95 -21.34 -11.91
C GLY A 425 9.89 -21.98 -13.31
N ASN A 426 10.15 -21.22 -14.39
CA ASN A 426 10.27 -21.72 -15.77
C ASN A 426 11.68 -21.52 -16.37
N GLY A 427 12.70 -21.37 -15.52
CA GLY A 427 14.06 -21.03 -15.94
C GLY A 427 14.29 -19.54 -16.23
N LYS A 428 13.24 -18.71 -16.22
CA LYS A 428 13.35 -17.24 -16.31
C LYS A 428 13.43 -16.57 -14.95
N LEU A 429 13.87 -15.32 -14.97
CA LEU A 429 14.00 -14.45 -13.80
C LEU A 429 12.95 -13.34 -13.81
N PHE A 430 12.74 -12.75 -12.63
CA PHE A 430 12.15 -11.42 -12.50
C PHE A 430 12.99 -10.54 -11.57
N LEU A 431 12.93 -9.24 -11.79
CA LEU A 431 13.62 -8.20 -11.03
C LEU A 431 12.59 -7.23 -10.44
N GLY A 432 12.54 -7.11 -9.12
CA GLY A 432 11.83 -6.02 -8.46
C GLY A 432 12.69 -4.76 -8.35
N VAL A 433 12.28 -3.70 -9.05
CA VAL A 433 12.92 -2.39 -9.05
C VAL A 433 12.25 -1.51 -7.99
N PRO A 434 12.99 -1.08 -6.95
CA PRO A 434 12.48 -0.17 -5.93
C PRO A 434 12.20 1.21 -6.54
N ILE A 435 11.03 1.78 -6.27
CA ILE A 435 10.64 3.10 -6.72
C ILE A 435 10.15 3.90 -5.53
N LEU A 436 10.96 4.87 -5.10
CA LEU A 436 10.64 5.71 -3.96
C LEU A 436 9.31 6.45 -4.19
N ASN A 437 8.32 6.13 -3.34
CA ASN A 437 6.96 6.61 -3.45
C ASN A 437 6.34 6.40 -4.84
N GLY A 438 6.75 5.37 -5.60
CA GLY A 438 6.26 5.09 -6.94
C GLY A 438 6.43 6.21 -7.97
N ARG A 439 7.26 7.22 -7.71
CA ARG A 439 7.48 8.33 -8.65
C ARG A 439 8.57 7.96 -9.66
N ILE A 440 8.17 7.77 -10.91
CA ILE A 440 9.08 7.56 -12.04
C ILE A 440 9.32 8.92 -12.69
N LYS A 441 10.57 9.40 -12.61
CA LYS A 441 11.02 10.67 -13.16
C LYS A 441 12.52 10.59 -13.44
N ASN A 442 13.06 11.62 -14.07
CA ASN A 442 14.48 11.90 -14.05
C ASN A 442 14.76 13.03 -13.05
N ASP A 443 15.86 12.91 -12.31
CA ASP A 443 16.47 14.01 -11.57
C ASP A 443 18.00 14.00 -11.79
N ALA A 444 18.71 14.93 -11.13
CA ALA A 444 20.15 15.11 -11.32
C ALA A 444 20.98 13.88 -10.89
N SER A 445 20.47 13.07 -9.95
CA SER A 445 21.18 11.92 -9.39
C SER A 445 20.70 10.58 -9.94
N MET A 446 19.44 10.49 -10.36
CA MET A 446 18.79 9.26 -10.80
C MET A 446 17.89 9.52 -12.00
N ARG A 447 18.20 8.85 -13.11
CA ARG A 447 17.45 8.94 -14.38
C ARG A 447 16.53 7.73 -14.56
N LEU A 448 15.67 7.48 -13.56
CA LEU A 448 14.84 6.26 -13.52
C LEU A 448 13.88 6.14 -14.72
N LYS A 449 13.26 7.24 -15.12
CA LYS A 449 12.36 7.24 -16.29
C LYS A 449 13.11 6.81 -17.55
N THR A 450 14.29 7.40 -17.80
CA THR A 450 15.14 7.01 -18.92
C THR A 450 15.63 5.57 -18.81
N ALA A 451 16.06 5.12 -17.63
CA ALA A 451 16.52 3.74 -17.42
C ALA A 451 15.44 2.71 -17.79
N LEU A 452 14.21 2.93 -17.31
CA LEU A 452 13.08 2.07 -17.63
C LEU A 452 12.72 2.14 -19.11
N ARG A 453 12.83 3.32 -19.74
CA ARG A 453 12.61 3.47 -21.18
C ARG A 453 13.62 2.66 -21.99
N VAL A 454 14.91 2.81 -21.70
CA VAL A 454 15.98 2.03 -22.34
C VAL A 454 15.75 0.54 -22.14
N LEU A 455 15.44 0.11 -20.92
CA LEU A 455 15.17 -1.29 -20.60
C LEU A 455 14.05 -1.87 -21.47
N VAL A 456 12.88 -1.22 -21.51
CA VAL A 456 11.75 -1.74 -22.30
C VAL A 456 11.98 -1.64 -23.81
N ASP A 457 12.83 -0.70 -24.25
CA ASP A 457 13.23 -0.53 -25.65
C ASP A 457 14.17 -1.64 -26.10
N THR A 458 15.16 -1.99 -25.27
CA THR A 458 16.15 -3.04 -25.52
C THR A 458 15.57 -4.45 -25.40
N PHE A 459 14.67 -4.68 -24.43
CA PHE A 459 14.08 -5.99 -24.16
C PHE A 459 12.56 -5.98 -24.34
N PRO A 460 12.04 -5.94 -25.58
CA PRO A 460 10.60 -5.85 -25.83
C PRO A 460 9.80 -7.05 -25.29
N GLU A 461 10.43 -8.21 -25.11
CA GLU A 461 9.84 -9.47 -24.65
C GLU A 461 9.54 -9.52 -23.15
N VAL A 462 10.18 -8.66 -22.34
CA VAL A 462 9.88 -8.58 -20.91
C VAL A 462 8.46 -8.04 -20.69
N ARG A 463 7.96 -8.22 -19.48
CA ARG A 463 6.71 -7.58 -19.04
C ARG A 463 6.95 -6.80 -17.77
N LEU A 464 6.09 -5.83 -17.52
CA LEU A 464 6.14 -5.02 -16.31
C LEU A 464 4.96 -5.32 -15.39
N ASN A 465 5.17 -5.19 -14.09
CA ASN A 465 4.13 -5.36 -13.09
C ASN A 465 4.23 -4.31 -11.97
N VAL A 466 3.21 -3.48 -11.79
CA VAL A 466 3.19 -2.50 -10.69
C VAL A 466 2.78 -3.17 -9.39
N THR A 467 3.61 -3.07 -8.36
CA THR A 467 3.34 -3.71 -7.07
C THR A 467 2.38 -2.88 -6.21
N PRO A 468 1.69 -3.50 -5.23
CA PRO A 468 0.88 -2.76 -4.25
C PRO A 468 1.71 -1.82 -3.37
N GLU A 469 3.03 -2.02 -3.27
CA GLU A 469 3.99 -1.18 -2.53
C GLU A 469 4.59 -0.06 -3.42
N GLN A 470 3.99 0.20 -4.58
CA GLN A 470 4.36 1.29 -5.50
C GLN A 470 5.68 1.05 -6.26
N ASN A 471 6.19 -0.17 -6.26
CA ASN A 471 7.38 -0.57 -7.00
C ASN A 471 7.00 -1.16 -8.37
N LEU A 472 8.00 -1.59 -9.14
CA LEU A 472 7.82 -2.23 -10.45
C LEU A 472 8.59 -3.54 -10.49
N LEU A 473 7.95 -4.63 -10.95
CA LEU A 473 8.66 -5.84 -11.34
C LEU A 473 8.88 -5.83 -12.86
N VAL A 474 10.07 -6.21 -13.29
CA VAL A 474 10.40 -6.61 -14.66
C VAL A 474 10.46 -8.13 -14.67
N LYS A 475 9.67 -8.78 -15.52
CA LYS A 475 9.53 -10.24 -15.54
C LYS A 475 9.71 -10.79 -16.96
N GLU A 476 9.77 -12.11 -17.07
CA GLU A 476 10.13 -12.86 -18.27
C GLU A 476 11.57 -12.59 -18.71
N ILE A 477 12.47 -12.36 -17.76
CA ILE A 477 13.88 -12.05 -18.04
C ILE A 477 14.65 -13.34 -18.30
N GLU A 478 15.32 -13.41 -19.44
CA GLU A 478 16.28 -14.48 -19.72
C GLU A 478 17.51 -14.37 -18.80
N PRO A 479 17.99 -15.46 -18.16
CA PRO A 479 19.14 -15.39 -17.26
C PRO A 479 20.39 -14.76 -17.89
N SER A 480 20.58 -14.91 -19.20
CA SER A 480 21.70 -14.33 -19.95
C SER A 480 21.68 -12.80 -20.05
N THR A 481 20.53 -12.15 -19.89
CA THR A 481 20.40 -10.68 -19.97
C THR A 481 20.44 -9.99 -18.60
N LYS A 482 20.52 -10.76 -17.51
CA LYS A 482 20.55 -10.27 -16.12
C LYS A 482 21.58 -9.16 -15.89
N GLU A 483 22.81 -9.37 -16.38
CA GLU A 483 23.90 -8.40 -16.20
C GLU A 483 23.65 -7.12 -17.00
N GLN A 484 23.17 -7.25 -18.25
CA GLN A 484 22.85 -6.10 -19.09
C GLN A 484 21.73 -5.23 -18.47
N ILE A 485 20.65 -5.85 -17.98
CA ILE A 485 19.57 -5.14 -17.28
C ILE A 485 20.11 -4.43 -16.03
N THR A 486 20.96 -5.12 -15.26
CA THR A 486 21.59 -4.53 -14.07
C THR A 486 22.45 -3.32 -14.43
N ASN A 487 23.20 -3.40 -15.53
CA ASN A 487 24.06 -2.30 -16.00
C ASN A 487 23.24 -1.10 -16.48
N ILE A 488 22.11 -1.30 -17.19
CA ILE A 488 21.20 -0.22 -17.57
C ILE A 488 20.75 0.58 -16.34
N LEU A 489 20.38 -0.10 -15.25
CA LEU A 489 19.98 0.58 -14.01
C LEU A 489 21.14 1.39 -13.41
N LYS A 490 22.33 0.79 -13.30
CA LYS A 490 23.53 1.43 -12.73
C LYS A 490 23.99 2.64 -13.53
N GLU A 491 24.04 2.55 -14.86
CA GLU A 491 24.43 3.64 -15.77
C GLU A 491 23.50 4.87 -15.69
N HIS A 492 22.29 4.66 -15.17
CA HIS A 492 21.30 5.71 -14.97
C HIS A 492 21.14 6.11 -13.49
N GLY A 493 22.04 5.66 -12.61
CA GLY A 493 22.04 6.01 -11.18
C GLY A 493 20.86 5.42 -10.41
N VAL A 494 20.20 4.37 -10.93
CA VAL A 494 19.13 3.67 -10.22
C VAL A 494 19.76 2.68 -9.22
N PRO A 495 19.56 2.87 -7.91
CA PRO A 495 20.15 1.99 -6.90
C PRO A 495 19.55 0.59 -6.98
N LEU A 496 20.38 -0.41 -6.68
CA LEU A 496 19.89 -1.78 -6.52
C LEU A 496 19.30 -1.97 -5.13
N VAL A 497 18.58 -3.06 -4.92
CA VAL A 497 17.85 -3.31 -3.67
C VAL A 497 18.79 -3.41 -2.45
N GLU A 498 20.00 -3.90 -2.67
CA GLU A 498 21.07 -4.02 -1.68
C GLU A 498 21.63 -2.67 -1.21
N ASP A 499 21.49 -1.62 -2.03
CA ASP A 499 21.95 -0.26 -1.73
C ASP A 499 20.92 0.56 -0.94
N ILE A 500 19.72 0.01 -0.73
CA ILE A 500 18.60 0.70 -0.09
C ILE A 500 18.26 0.04 1.24
N SER A 501 18.15 0.84 2.29
CA SER A 501 17.76 0.31 3.60
C SER A 501 16.36 -0.30 3.58
N VAL A 502 16.14 -1.32 4.42
CA VAL A 502 14.85 -1.99 4.50
C VAL A 502 13.75 -1.03 4.96
N ILE A 503 14.07 -0.04 5.80
CA ILE A 503 13.10 0.99 6.22
C ILE A 503 12.63 1.82 5.02
N PHE A 504 13.54 2.21 4.13
CA PHE A 504 13.18 2.92 2.90
C PHE A 504 12.36 2.04 1.94
N ARG A 505 12.71 0.75 1.80
CA ARG A 505 11.96 -0.21 0.95
C ARG A 505 10.52 -0.42 1.42
N ASP A 506 10.32 -0.51 2.73
CA ASP A 506 9.01 -0.71 3.37
C ASP A 506 8.22 0.61 3.55
N SER A 507 8.76 1.73 3.05
CA SER A 507 8.18 3.06 3.22
C SER A 507 7.30 3.48 2.06
N MET A 508 6.12 4.03 2.34
CA MET A 508 5.23 4.57 1.31
C MET A 508 4.56 5.89 1.68
N ALA A 509 4.52 6.80 0.72
CA ALA A 509 3.71 8.02 0.80
C ALA A 509 2.61 8.06 -0.27
N CYS A 510 1.60 8.91 -0.04
CA CYS A 510 0.62 9.28 -1.06
C CYS A 510 1.04 10.58 -1.75
N PRO A 511 0.50 10.92 -2.94
CA PRO A 511 0.90 12.14 -3.64
C PRO A 511 0.74 13.42 -2.81
N ALA A 512 -0.39 13.57 -2.12
CA ALA A 512 -0.73 14.77 -1.37
C ALA A 512 -0.57 16.07 -2.22
N PHE A 513 0.11 17.09 -1.71
CA PHE A 513 0.40 18.29 -2.48
C PHE A 513 1.32 18.02 -3.67
N PRO A 514 1.26 18.84 -4.74
CA PRO A 514 0.40 20.02 -4.89
C PRO A 514 -0.97 19.73 -5.50
N LEU A 515 -1.20 18.52 -6.01
CA LEU A 515 -2.34 18.22 -6.89
C LEU A 515 -3.53 17.53 -6.20
N CYS A 516 -3.33 16.89 -5.03
CA CYS A 516 -4.45 16.29 -4.31
C CYS A 516 -5.32 17.41 -3.70
N PRO A 517 -6.62 17.51 -4.06
CA PRO A 517 -7.50 18.55 -3.52
C PRO A 517 -7.85 18.33 -2.04
N LEU A 518 -7.56 17.14 -1.50
CA LEU A 518 -7.89 16.75 -0.12
C LEU A 518 -6.70 16.82 0.84
N ALA A 519 -5.49 17.08 0.33
CA ALA A 519 -4.30 17.13 1.19
C ALA A 519 -4.36 18.35 2.12
N VAL A 520 -4.03 18.14 3.39
CA VAL A 520 -3.90 19.20 4.39
C VAL A 520 -2.43 19.48 4.74
N THR A 521 -1.53 18.56 4.42
CA THR A 521 -0.07 18.67 4.55
C THR A 521 0.63 17.83 3.48
N GLU A 522 1.95 17.91 3.43
CA GLU A 522 2.81 17.14 2.54
C GLU A 522 2.76 15.63 2.82
N SER A 523 3.26 14.86 1.84
CA SER A 523 3.49 13.43 2.01
C SER A 523 4.64 13.00 1.10
N GLU A 524 4.39 12.67 -0.17
CA GLU A 524 5.40 12.16 -1.11
C GLU A 524 6.68 13.00 -1.20
N ARG A 525 6.56 14.33 -1.24
CA ARG A 525 7.72 15.23 -1.43
C ARG A 525 8.66 15.31 -0.23
N VAL A 526 8.12 15.18 0.99
CA VAL A 526 8.89 15.31 2.24
C VAL A 526 9.27 13.96 2.86
N MET A 527 8.57 12.89 2.47
CA MET A 527 8.77 11.53 2.98
C MET A 527 10.24 11.08 2.96
N PRO A 528 11.04 11.30 1.90
CA PRO A 528 12.43 10.84 1.90
C PRO A 528 13.28 11.43 3.02
N ASN A 529 13.10 12.72 3.32
CA ASN A 529 13.81 13.39 4.41
C ASN A 529 13.30 12.90 5.79
N ILE A 530 11.99 12.78 5.95
CA ILE A 530 11.38 12.31 7.20
C ILE A 530 11.84 10.87 7.52
N VAL A 531 11.85 9.96 6.55
CA VAL A 531 12.33 8.59 6.74
C VAL A 531 13.80 8.58 7.12
N LYS A 532 14.65 9.39 6.47
CA LYS A 532 16.07 9.51 6.83
C LYS A 532 16.29 9.98 8.27
N ARG A 533 15.52 10.98 8.72
CA ARG A 533 15.55 11.49 10.10
C ARG A 533 15.12 10.42 11.11
N ILE A 534 14.01 9.72 10.84
CA ILE A 534 13.52 8.63 11.68
C ILE A 534 14.51 7.48 11.74
N GLU A 535 15.07 7.05 10.60
CA GLU A 535 16.08 5.99 10.54
C GLU A 535 17.35 6.37 11.30
N THR A 536 17.81 7.62 11.17
CA THR A 536 18.95 8.14 11.95
C THR A 536 18.68 8.06 13.45
N LEU A 537 17.49 8.47 13.88
CA LEU A 537 17.06 8.36 15.29
C LEU A 537 16.96 6.90 15.74
N PHE A 538 16.42 6.02 14.89
CA PHE A 538 16.30 4.60 15.16
C PHE A 538 17.68 3.95 15.34
N HIS A 539 18.65 4.35 14.52
CA HIS A 539 20.06 3.94 14.63
C HIS A 539 20.69 4.47 15.91
N HIS A 540 20.47 5.75 16.24
CA HIS A 540 20.91 6.36 17.49
C HIS A 540 20.41 5.57 18.72
N CYS A 541 19.17 5.09 18.67
CA CYS A 541 18.59 4.24 19.71
C CYS A 541 19.12 2.79 19.72
N GLY A 542 20.11 2.46 18.88
CA GLY A 542 20.72 1.12 18.79
C GLY A 542 19.85 0.08 18.10
N LEU A 543 19.02 0.50 17.13
CA LEU A 543 18.06 -0.36 16.42
C LEU A 543 18.38 -0.54 14.92
N SER A 544 19.61 -0.29 14.49
CA SER A 544 20.02 -0.28 13.06
C SER A 544 19.81 -1.56 12.26
N LYS A 545 19.63 -2.71 12.91
CA LYS A 545 19.38 -4.00 12.25
C LYS A 545 17.90 -4.42 12.28
N VAL A 546 17.01 -3.55 12.76
CA VAL A 546 15.59 -3.84 12.93
C VAL A 546 14.81 -3.14 11.82
N PRO A 547 14.05 -3.85 10.99
CA PRO A 547 13.22 -3.18 9.99
C PRO A 547 12.01 -2.50 10.64
N LEU A 548 11.47 -1.48 9.97
CA LEU A 548 10.36 -0.66 10.43
C LEU A 548 9.52 -0.23 9.22
N ILE A 549 8.22 -0.52 9.26
CA ILE A 549 7.29 -0.12 8.21
C ILE A 549 6.75 1.28 8.51
N ILE A 550 7.06 2.24 7.63
CA ILE A 550 6.63 3.64 7.75
C ILE A 550 5.68 4.00 6.62
N ARG A 551 4.49 4.51 6.94
CA ARG A 551 3.51 4.90 5.91
C ARG A 551 2.98 6.30 6.17
N MET A 552 2.97 7.14 5.14
CA MET A 552 2.68 8.57 5.27
C MET A 552 1.54 8.99 4.34
N THR A 553 0.62 9.81 4.85
CA THR A 553 -0.46 10.40 4.05
C THR A 553 -0.71 11.85 4.42
N GLY A 554 -1.01 12.69 3.42
CA GLY A 554 -1.26 14.11 3.64
C GLY A 554 -2.65 14.45 4.19
N CYS A 555 -3.51 13.46 4.46
CA CYS A 555 -4.88 13.63 4.99
C CYS A 555 -5.43 12.27 5.51
N PRO A 556 -6.56 12.24 6.25
CA PRO A 556 -7.07 11.01 6.89
C PRO A 556 -7.72 9.98 5.96
N ASN A 557 -7.68 10.20 4.63
CA ASN A 557 -8.20 9.24 3.66
C ASN A 557 -7.42 7.91 3.60
N GLY A 558 -6.17 7.89 4.06
CA GLY A 558 -5.38 6.66 4.18
C GLY A 558 -4.92 6.06 2.84
N CYS A 559 -4.62 6.88 1.84
CA CYS A 559 -4.24 6.42 0.48
C CYS A 559 -2.96 5.57 0.44
N ALA A 560 -2.02 5.79 1.36
CA ALA A 560 -0.78 5.02 1.52
C ALA A 560 -0.85 3.98 2.66
N ARG A 561 -2.07 3.62 3.09
CA ARG A 561 -2.31 2.58 4.10
C ARG A 561 -1.63 2.82 5.48
N PRO A 562 -1.68 4.04 6.05
CA PRO A 562 -0.95 4.37 7.27
C PRO A 562 -1.46 3.62 8.52
N TYR A 563 -2.72 3.21 8.52
CA TYR A 563 -3.38 2.63 9.69
C TYR A 563 -3.04 1.15 9.94
N THR A 564 -2.29 0.50 9.05
CA THR A 564 -1.76 -0.87 9.24
C THR A 564 -0.24 -0.89 9.41
N ALA A 565 0.41 0.29 9.35
CA ALA A 565 1.85 0.43 9.51
C ALA A 565 2.30 0.24 10.96
N GLU A 566 3.57 -0.12 11.15
CA GLU A 566 4.19 -0.07 12.47
C GLU A 566 4.30 1.39 12.96
N LEU A 567 4.60 2.32 12.04
CA LEU A 567 4.56 3.77 12.24
C LEU A 567 3.82 4.46 11.08
N GLY A 568 2.68 5.08 11.39
CA GLY A 568 1.85 5.82 10.44
C GLY A 568 1.86 7.32 10.71
N LEU A 569 2.03 8.13 9.66
CA LEU A 569 1.95 9.59 9.70
C LEU A 569 0.73 10.06 8.88
N VAL A 570 -0.25 10.67 9.54
CA VAL A 570 -1.52 11.06 8.94
C VAL A 570 -1.74 12.56 9.08
N GLY A 571 -1.68 13.29 7.97
CA GLY A 571 -1.73 14.75 7.97
C GLY A 571 -2.94 15.35 8.68
N GLN A 572 -2.68 16.28 9.61
CA GLN A 572 -3.69 16.89 10.50
C GLN A 572 -3.50 18.41 10.63
N GLY A 573 -3.40 19.10 9.49
CA GLY A 573 -3.15 20.53 9.41
C GLY A 573 -1.79 20.82 8.78
N PRO A 574 -1.43 22.10 8.53
CA PRO A 574 -0.16 22.46 7.93
C PRO A 574 1.01 21.91 8.73
N ASN A 575 1.99 21.29 8.05
CA ASN A 575 3.24 20.75 8.61
C ASN A 575 3.06 19.90 9.88
N SER A 576 1.92 19.20 10.01
CA SER A 576 1.59 18.43 11.21
C SER A 576 0.88 17.13 10.88
N TYR A 577 1.13 16.13 11.72
CA TYR A 577 0.67 14.75 11.53
C TYR A 577 0.09 14.19 12.83
N GLN A 578 -1.02 13.47 12.70
CA GLN A 578 -1.44 12.49 13.69
C GLN A 578 -0.52 11.27 13.57
N VAL A 579 0.14 10.89 14.66
CA VAL A 579 1.04 9.74 14.74
C VAL A 579 0.25 8.50 15.15
N TRP A 580 0.34 7.47 14.32
CA TRP A 580 -0.27 6.15 14.52
C TRP A 580 0.82 5.11 14.75
N ILE A 581 0.66 4.24 15.74
CA ILE A 581 1.60 3.14 16.02
C ILE A 581 0.85 1.86 16.37
N GLY A 582 1.53 0.73 16.33
CA GLY A 582 0.95 -0.54 16.82
C GLY A 582 0.33 -1.42 15.75
N GLY A 583 0.42 -1.05 14.47
CA GLY A 583 0.23 -2.00 13.38
C GLY A 583 1.26 -3.14 13.45
N CYS A 584 1.23 -4.07 12.51
CA CYS A 584 2.12 -5.24 12.57
C CYS A 584 2.87 -5.45 11.25
N PRO A 585 4.04 -6.12 11.29
CA PRO A 585 4.88 -6.37 10.12
C PRO A 585 4.23 -7.20 9.01
N ASN A 586 3.13 -7.90 9.30
CA ASN A 586 2.34 -8.66 8.33
C ASN A 586 0.97 -8.02 8.06
N GLN A 587 0.74 -6.77 8.50
CA GLN A 587 -0.43 -5.94 8.20
C GLN A 587 -1.80 -6.55 8.54
N THR A 588 -1.88 -7.41 9.56
CA THR A 588 -3.15 -8.00 10.02
C THR A 588 -3.78 -7.26 11.21
N ARG A 589 -3.28 -6.08 11.56
CA ARG A 589 -3.70 -5.31 12.74
C ARG A 589 -3.69 -3.82 12.47
N LEU A 590 -4.71 -3.12 12.97
CA LEU A 590 -4.75 -1.66 12.95
C LEU A 590 -3.80 -1.08 14.01
N ALA A 591 -3.10 -0.03 13.61
CA ALA A 591 -2.47 0.91 14.52
C ALA A 591 -3.53 1.69 15.33
N PHE A 592 -3.11 2.29 16.43
CA PHE A 592 -3.89 3.24 17.22
C PHE A 592 -3.25 4.63 17.19
N VAL A 593 -4.06 5.66 17.46
CA VAL A 593 -3.59 7.04 17.59
C VAL A 593 -2.71 7.17 18.84
N TYR A 594 -1.43 7.43 18.65
CA TYR A 594 -0.51 7.76 19.74
C TYR A 594 -0.63 9.22 20.14
N LYS A 595 -0.43 10.13 19.17
CA LYS A 595 -0.40 11.59 19.42
C LYS A 595 -0.99 12.35 18.24
N ASP A 596 -1.81 13.36 18.54
CA ASP A 596 -2.41 14.27 17.57
C ASP A 596 -1.50 15.46 17.27
N LYS A 597 -1.64 16.02 16.06
CA LYS A 597 -1.05 17.30 15.63
C LYS A 597 0.44 17.47 15.95
N VAL A 598 1.24 16.41 15.80
CA VAL A 598 2.68 16.49 15.97
C VAL A 598 3.25 17.31 14.82
N ASN A 599 3.92 18.42 15.13
CA ASN A 599 4.59 19.21 14.10
C ASN A 599 5.73 18.39 13.48
N GLU A 600 6.00 18.57 12.19
CA GLU A 600 7.10 17.88 11.51
C GLU A 600 8.45 18.05 12.22
N SER A 601 8.70 19.23 12.81
CA SER A 601 9.93 19.53 13.56
C SER A 601 10.03 18.82 14.92
N GLU A 602 8.92 18.29 15.44
CA GLU A 602 8.84 17.63 16.76
C GLU A 602 8.77 16.09 16.64
N LEU A 603 8.92 15.54 15.43
CA LEU A 603 8.80 14.10 15.18
C LEU A 603 9.83 13.30 15.99
N GLU A 604 11.10 13.70 15.96
CA GLU A 604 12.17 13.01 16.67
C GLU A 604 11.94 13.04 18.18
N ALA A 605 11.65 14.22 18.74
CA ALA A 605 11.34 14.37 20.16
C ALA A 605 10.11 13.54 20.60
N THR A 606 9.15 13.34 19.69
CA THR A 606 7.97 12.50 19.94
C THR A 606 8.28 11.00 19.86
N LEU A 607 9.21 10.58 18.99
CA LEU A 607 9.49 9.18 18.70
C LEU A 607 10.65 8.61 19.51
N GLU A 608 11.64 9.42 19.90
CA GLU A 608 12.82 8.98 20.65
C GLU A 608 12.44 8.21 21.92
N PRO A 609 11.52 8.68 22.78
CA PRO A 609 11.15 7.93 23.98
C PRO A 609 10.59 6.53 23.64
N LEU A 610 9.82 6.42 22.55
CA LEU A 610 9.25 5.15 22.13
C LEU A 610 10.31 4.17 21.63
N PHE A 611 11.28 4.66 20.86
CA PHE A 611 12.38 3.83 20.35
C PHE A 611 13.34 3.42 21.47
N ALA A 612 13.63 4.31 22.41
CA ALA A 612 14.38 3.98 23.61
C ALA A 612 13.66 2.90 24.43
N TYR A 613 12.35 3.05 24.65
CA TYR A 613 11.58 2.06 25.41
C TYR A 613 11.56 0.71 24.70
N TYR A 614 11.33 0.72 23.39
CA TYR A 614 11.38 -0.48 22.56
C TYR A 614 12.75 -1.15 22.65
N ARG A 615 13.86 -0.40 22.60
CA ARG A 615 15.21 -0.97 22.72
C ARG A 615 15.42 -1.71 24.04
N LEU A 616 14.87 -1.18 25.13
CA LEU A 616 14.99 -1.71 26.49
C LEU A 616 14.12 -2.95 26.71
N GLU A 617 12.85 -2.88 26.33
CA GLU A 617 11.83 -3.86 26.73
C GLU A 617 11.37 -4.81 25.61
N LYS A 618 11.94 -4.73 24.40
CA LYS A 618 11.58 -5.65 23.32
C LYS A 618 11.98 -7.08 23.65
N ARG A 619 11.08 -8.01 23.31
CA ARG A 619 11.39 -9.44 23.32
C ARG A 619 12.28 -9.79 22.12
N ARG A 620 12.94 -10.96 22.19
CA ARG A 620 13.74 -11.46 21.06
C ARG A 620 12.87 -11.60 19.81
N GLY A 621 13.29 -10.98 18.71
CA GLY A 621 12.56 -11.01 17.43
C GLY A 621 11.27 -10.18 17.38
N GLU A 622 10.89 -9.50 18.48
CA GLU A 622 9.74 -8.61 18.47
C GLU A 622 10.04 -7.39 17.61
N ARG A 623 9.04 -6.98 16.83
CA ARG A 623 9.05 -5.82 15.92
C ARG A 623 8.36 -4.63 16.59
N PHE A 624 8.70 -3.40 16.18
CA PHE A 624 8.27 -2.16 16.86
C PHE A 624 6.75 -2.06 17.02
N GLY A 625 5.99 -2.37 15.97
CA GLY A 625 4.53 -2.32 16.02
C GLY A 625 3.93 -3.36 16.97
N ASN A 626 4.52 -4.55 17.07
CA ASN A 626 4.10 -5.57 18.04
C ASN A 626 4.43 -5.15 19.48
N PHE A 627 5.59 -4.54 19.69
CA PHE A 627 5.95 -3.95 20.98
C PHE A 627 4.95 -2.86 21.40
N CYS A 628 4.68 -1.88 20.53
CA CYS A 628 3.74 -0.80 20.83
C CYS A 628 2.33 -1.32 21.16
N TYR A 629 1.88 -2.35 20.43
CA TYR A 629 0.60 -3.00 20.73
C TYR A 629 0.61 -3.72 22.09
N ARG A 630 1.68 -4.45 22.41
CA ARG A 630 1.81 -5.17 23.69
C ARG A 630 1.86 -4.21 24.88
N MET A 631 2.58 -3.11 24.76
CA MET A 631 2.70 -2.12 25.84
C MET A 631 1.40 -1.33 26.01
N GLY A 632 0.69 -1.06 24.92
CA GLY A 632 -0.53 -0.25 24.95
C GLY A 632 -0.23 1.25 25.05
N LYS A 633 -1.21 2.07 24.70
CA LYS A 633 -1.05 3.53 24.60
C LYS A 633 -0.60 4.18 25.91
N ASP A 634 -1.22 3.77 27.03
CA ASP A 634 -1.01 4.44 28.32
C ASP A 634 0.41 4.21 28.85
N ALA A 635 0.92 2.97 28.81
CA ALA A 635 2.28 2.67 29.25
C ALA A 635 3.35 3.34 28.36
N LEU A 636 3.09 3.48 27.06
CA LEU A 636 3.98 4.20 26.15
C LEU A 636 4.00 5.70 26.48
N ALA A 637 2.83 6.29 26.75
CA ALA A 637 2.72 7.70 27.13
C ALA A 637 3.36 7.99 28.50
N GLU A 638 3.15 7.11 29.49
CA GLU A 638 3.77 7.21 30.82
C GLU A 638 5.30 7.16 30.73
N TYR A 639 5.84 6.21 29.96
CA TYR A 639 7.29 6.15 29.72
C TYR A 639 7.79 7.43 29.04
N ALA A 640 7.09 7.91 28.01
CA ALA A 640 7.48 9.10 27.27
C ALA A 640 7.46 10.38 28.12
N GLN A 641 6.54 10.51 29.09
CA GLN A 641 6.48 11.64 30.01
C GLN A 641 7.67 11.68 30.98
N ASN A 642 8.18 10.50 31.37
CA ASN A 642 9.30 10.37 32.31
C ASN A 642 10.66 10.20 31.61
N PHE A 643 10.68 10.23 30.28
CA PHE A 643 11.88 10.00 29.49
C PHE A 643 12.82 11.21 29.58
N ASN A 644 14.08 10.94 29.90
CA ASN A 644 15.16 11.91 29.83
C ASN A 644 16.27 11.34 28.93
N SER A 645 16.48 11.98 27.78
CA SER A 645 17.49 11.58 26.78
C SER A 645 18.92 11.56 27.32
N GLU A 646 19.25 12.40 28.32
CA GLU A 646 20.57 12.44 28.95
C GLU A 646 20.84 11.20 29.83
N THR A 647 19.79 10.58 30.34
CA THR A 647 19.88 9.41 31.23
C THR A 647 19.98 8.09 30.46
N VAL A 648 19.52 8.06 29.20
CA VAL A 648 19.57 6.86 28.37
C VAL A 648 20.91 6.78 27.64
N ARG A 649 21.81 5.97 28.18
CA ARG A 649 23.07 5.63 27.49
C ARG A 649 22.78 4.62 26.39
N TYR A 650 22.47 5.09 25.19
CA TYR A 650 22.59 4.26 24.00
C TYR A 650 24.06 3.82 23.90
N PHE A 651 24.31 2.51 23.93
CA PHE A 651 25.66 1.95 24.06
C PHE A 651 26.67 2.65 23.14
N LYS A 652 27.69 3.27 23.74
CA LYS A 652 28.95 3.57 23.03
C LYS A 652 29.52 2.25 22.53
N SER A 653 29.74 2.13 21.22
CA SER A 653 30.50 1.02 20.64
C SER A 653 31.83 0.90 21.40
N ARG A 654 32.06 -0.24 22.07
CA ARG A 654 33.32 -0.48 22.78
C ARG A 654 34.26 -1.22 21.85
N VAL A 655 35.33 -0.55 21.42
CA VAL A 655 36.45 -1.20 20.75
C VAL A 655 37.35 -1.82 21.82
N SER A 656 37.56 -3.13 21.74
CA SER A 656 38.52 -3.84 22.60
C SER A 656 39.83 -3.95 21.82
N LEU A 657 40.90 -3.36 22.35
CA LEU A 657 42.23 -3.51 21.76
C LEU A 657 42.90 -4.76 22.32
N ARG A 658 43.73 -5.42 21.52
CA ARG A 658 44.66 -6.43 22.05
C ARG A 658 45.62 -5.73 23.01
N GLN A 659 46.06 -6.45 24.04
CA GLN A 659 46.92 -5.88 25.10
C GLN A 659 48.17 -5.21 24.52
N GLU A 660 48.78 -5.82 23.51
CA GLU A 660 49.97 -5.31 22.83
C GLU A 660 49.70 -3.97 22.13
N THR A 661 48.57 -3.84 21.42
CA THR A 661 48.13 -2.59 20.78
C THR A 661 47.84 -1.50 21.81
N TYR A 662 47.27 -1.88 22.96
CA TYR A 662 46.99 -0.96 24.05
C TYR A 662 48.27 -0.41 24.68
N GLU A 663 49.26 -1.26 24.96
CA GLU A 663 50.54 -0.81 25.52
C GLU A 663 51.30 0.08 24.53
N HIS A 664 51.29 -0.25 23.24
CA HIS A 664 51.85 0.63 22.21
C HIS A 664 51.20 2.02 22.18
N LEU A 665 49.86 2.07 22.20
CA LEU A 665 49.13 3.34 22.26
C LEU A 665 49.45 4.14 23.52
N LYS A 666 49.66 3.46 24.65
CA LYS A 666 50.03 4.07 25.92
C LYS A 666 51.44 4.65 25.90
N GLU A 667 52.40 3.96 25.27
CA GLU A 667 53.75 4.50 25.08
C GLU A 667 53.75 5.73 24.17
N VAL A 668 53.04 5.67 23.04
CA VAL A 668 52.90 6.81 22.12
C VAL A 668 52.22 8.00 22.82
N ALA A 669 51.17 7.74 23.61
CA ALA A 669 50.49 8.76 24.40
C ALA A 669 51.40 9.41 25.45
N LYS A 670 52.22 8.60 26.14
CA LYS A 670 53.22 9.09 27.10
C LYS A 670 54.28 9.95 26.42
N PHE A 671 54.79 9.51 25.28
CA PHE A 671 55.77 10.27 24.48
C PHE A 671 55.21 11.60 24.00
N ARG A 672 53.99 11.60 23.46
CA ARG A 672 53.33 12.80 22.91
C ARG A 672 52.65 13.68 23.96
N ARG A 673 52.63 13.27 25.24
CA ARG A 673 51.93 13.93 26.36
C ARG A 673 50.45 14.22 26.06
N LEU A 674 49.77 13.27 25.41
CA LEU A 674 48.34 13.36 25.09
C LEU A 674 47.58 12.24 25.80
N PRO A 675 46.26 12.41 26.05
CA PRO A 675 45.43 11.29 26.48
C PRO A 675 45.45 10.16 25.44
N ILE A 676 45.52 8.91 25.89
CA ILE A 676 45.54 7.73 25.00
C ILE A 676 44.36 7.76 24.02
N ALA A 677 43.20 8.24 24.47
CA ALA A 677 42.02 8.37 23.62
C ALA A 677 42.24 9.32 22.43
N LYS A 678 42.93 10.44 22.64
CA LYS A 678 43.22 11.43 21.58
C LYS A 678 44.25 10.90 20.58
N VAL A 679 45.24 10.15 21.05
CA VAL A 679 46.20 9.48 20.16
C VAL A 679 45.52 8.42 19.29
N ALA A 680 44.62 7.63 19.88
CA ALA A 680 43.85 6.65 19.12
C ALA A 680 42.92 7.35 18.11
N GLU A 681 42.25 8.43 18.49
CA GLU A 681 41.43 9.25 17.59
C GLU A 681 42.21 9.79 16.40
N GLU A 682 43.40 10.33 16.62
CA GLU A 682 44.27 10.81 15.53
C GLU A 682 44.68 9.65 14.61
N ILE A 683 45.12 8.52 15.16
CA ILE A 683 45.54 7.34 14.37
C ILE A 683 44.38 6.80 13.53
N PHE A 684 43.20 6.62 14.13
CA PHE A 684 42.02 6.14 13.41
C PHE A 684 41.55 7.15 12.37
N SER A 685 41.58 8.45 12.68
CA SER A 685 41.21 9.49 11.71
C SER A 685 42.18 9.48 10.53
N THR A 686 43.49 9.41 10.78
CA THR A 686 44.50 9.31 9.72
C THR A 686 44.33 8.05 8.88
N PHE A 687 44.09 6.89 9.51
CA PHE A 687 43.88 5.63 8.81
C PHE A 687 42.62 5.64 7.92
N LEU A 688 41.52 6.18 8.44
CA LEU A 688 40.27 6.32 7.67
C LEU A 688 40.43 7.33 6.53
N SER A 689 41.13 8.44 6.78
CA SER A 689 41.47 9.44 5.76
C SER A 689 42.35 8.85 4.65
N SER A 690 43.29 7.96 5.02
CA SER A 690 44.16 7.29 4.04
C SER A 690 43.42 6.27 3.18
N GLN A 691 42.42 5.58 3.74
CA GLN A 691 41.55 4.65 3.00
C GLN A 691 40.61 5.39 2.03
N ASP A 692 40.12 6.57 2.41
CA ASP A 692 39.38 7.44 1.50
C ASP A 692 40.27 7.98 0.36
N SER A 693 41.56 8.22 0.60
CA SER A 693 42.51 8.62 -0.47
C SER A 693 43.00 7.47 -1.36
N GLU A 694 43.08 6.23 -0.86
CA GLU A 694 43.44 5.04 -1.66
C GLU A 694 42.34 4.65 -2.66
N SER A 695 41.11 5.12 -2.49
CA SER A 695 40.06 5.03 -3.51
C SER A 695 40.28 5.95 -4.72
N ASN A 696 41.31 6.84 -4.70
CA ASN A 696 41.59 7.82 -5.74
C ASN A 696 43.07 7.92 -6.18
N GLY A 697 43.95 6.96 -5.84
CA GLY A 697 45.32 7.03 -6.36
C GLY A 697 46.24 5.91 -5.87
N THR A 698 46.98 5.36 -6.82
CA THR A 698 48.01 4.32 -6.75
C THR A 698 48.76 4.19 -5.42
N THR A 699 48.71 2.98 -4.86
CA THR A 699 49.38 2.48 -3.65
C THR A 699 50.89 2.76 -3.58
N LYS A 700 51.34 3.20 -2.41
CA LYS A 700 52.58 2.72 -1.79
C LYS A 700 52.41 2.60 -0.28
#